data_AF-A0A1J5IFB2-F1
#
_entry.id   AF-A0A1J5IFB2-F1
#
_cell.length_a   1.000
_cell.length_b   1.000
_cell.length_c   1.000
_cell.angle_alpha   90.00
_cell.angle_beta   90.00
_cell.angle_gamma   90.00
#
_symmetry.space_group_name_H-M   'P 1'
#
loop_
_entity.id
_entity.type
_entity.pdbx_description
1 polymer ?
#
loop_
_entity_poly.entity_id
_entity_poly.type
_entity_poly.pdbx_seq_one_letter_code
_entity_poly.pdbx_strand_id
1 'polypeptide(L)'
;MRKEITAIVVVVGLVLTGIIFVVRPVLAFPVSAPLNPVELTTVSLPSGVYNAGYSTTLTSTADPSSGPVWSLISGTLPAGILLSSAGVLSGTATKIGDYATTIQVYDGYTTDSASFTLSVTSPMAYTPGTLLKQTGLAAVYLLGTDMKLYSFSTPTEFLSYGYGWGVIVEIPEREMTMYLLANTIQMRSGTLAKEPDTGAVFLIQNGEARLFPSGEVFLGLGYQWGAIATTVPGETAWYARGADMAVSSPLSHLAGTKVKIDASAAVYLLELDGSTLKKRWIPSESVYLNTGWQWVEVVTISPEEMATYPDGPVMWYRDGTLIKGADQTACYLLDHGLKRPFNSADDFEAMRYSWAAIQTALQYEADSIPLGVYLQPDQAKYDELAARRAAAAAAQWSSEYAAGTVNTAVGSFTYKMVKATITGTTVKTFSGEPSECVTNCQTQALQTYVQYGGGFAGMNGSYFCPPDYAYCGGKVSAYDTPLWDWDRQSWINWSNKDWDHRAAITFVGGTPSSYWAGWWSNNGDGTFNTWHDSIPPSSGITAGIFNYPMLIHNSAIIASADNTDTKQRDQKGRRGAIGYNGTHLMLVVAENATVIDLAYIMQSLGATNSLNLDGGGSSALYAEGGYQVGPGRSLPNAIVLVH
;
A
#
# COMPACT_ATOMS: atom_id res chain seq x y z
N MET A 1 36.56 30.19 -54.00
CA MET A 1 37.82 30.85 -54.45
C MET A 1 38.75 29.77 -54.98
N ARG A 2 38.92 29.71 -56.31
CA ARG A 2 39.90 28.83 -56.98
C ARG A 2 41.31 29.24 -56.53
N LYS A 3 42.12 28.29 -56.06
CA LYS A 3 43.58 28.46 -55.98
C LYS A 3 44.20 27.58 -57.06
N GLU A 4 44.51 28.21 -58.18
CA GLU A 4 45.40 27.65 -59.20
C GLU A 4 46.82 27.65 -58.63
N ILE A 5 47.50 26.51 -58.64
CA ILE A 5 48.92 26.41 -58.32
C ILE A 5 49.68 26.45 -59.65
N THR A 6 50.25 27.61 -59.96
CA THR A 6 51.15 27.83 -61.08
C THR A 6 52.51 27.22 -60.78
N ALA A 7 52.90 26.18 -61.51
CA ALA A 7 54.25 25.64 -61.47
C ALA A 7 55.22 26.55 -62.25
N ILE A 8 56.18 27.15 -61.56
CA ILE A 8 57.27 27.92 -62.17
C ILE A 8 58.35 26.94 -62.64
N VAL A 9 58.54 26.84 -63.96
CA VAL A 9 59.68 26.12 -64.56
C VAL A 9 60.77 27.15 -64.85
N VAL A 10 61.84 27.14 -64.05
CA VAL A 10 63.08 27.88 -64.36
C VAL A 10 63.96 26.97 -65.21
N VAL A 11 64.03 27.25 -66.51
CA VAL A 11 65.00 26.60 -67.41
C VAL A 11 66.28 27.44 -67.40
N VAL A 12 67.33 26.97 -66.71
CA VAL A 12 68.70 27.46 -66.91
C VAL A 12 69.30 26.61 -68.04
N GLY A 13 69.45 27.20 -69.22
CA GLY A 13 70.11 26.57 -70.35
C GLY A 13 71.63 26.65 -70.21
N LEU A 14 72.28 25.48 -70.19
CA LEU A 14 73.66 25.34 -70.64
C LEU A 14 73.77 24.07 -71.48
N VAL A 15 74.17 24.26 -72.73
CA VAL A 15 74.29 23.26 -73.78
C VAL A 15 75.61 22.50 -73.58
N LEU A 16 75.58 21.16 -73.52
CA LEU A 16 76.25 20.26 -74.47
C LEU A 16 76.18 18.77 -74.03
N THR A 17 75.79 17.93 -74.99
CA THR A 17 76.05 16.47 -75.13
C THR A 17 75.42 15.47 -74.14
N GLY A 18 74.22 14.99 -74.51
CA GLY A 18 73.95 13.56 -74.71
C GLY A 18 73.87 12.62 -73.49
N ILE A 19 72.79 12.69 -72.71
CA ILE A 19 72.29 11.57 -71.88
C ILE A 19 70.75 11.55 -71.94
N ILE A 20 70.17 10.45 -72.42
CA ILE A 20 68.72 10.21 -72.36
C ILE A 20 68.41 9.72 -70.93
N PHE A 21 67.82 10.58 -70.09
CA PHE A 21 67.24 10.16 -68.81
C PHE A 21 65.83 9.60 -69.06
N VAL A 22 65.64 8.31 -68.80
CA VAL A 22 64.31 7.70 -68.67
C VAL A 22 63.75 8.14 -67.32
N VAL A 23 62.91 9.17 -67.30
CA VAL A 23 62.14 9.56 -66.11
C VAL A 23 60.97 8.59 -66.00
N ARG A 24 61.07 7.60 -65.11
CA ARG A 24 59.89 6.83 -64.69
C ARG A 24 59.02 7.73 -63.83
N PRO A 25 57.70 7.84 -64.08
CA PRO A 25 56.83 8.53 -63.13
C PRO A 25 56.90 7.79 -61.80
N VAL A 26 57.37 8.48 -60.76
CA VAL A 26 57.17 8.03 -59.38
C VAL A 26 55.67 8.07 -59.14
N LEU A 27 55.06 6.92 -58.82
CA LEU A 27 53.71 6.87 -58.29
C LEU A 27 53.67 7.79 -57.07
N ALA A 28 53.02 8.95 -57.19
CA ALA A 28 52.67 9.76 -56.05
C ALA A 28 51.73 8.91 -55.18
N PHE A 29 52.21 8.46 -54.02
CA PHE A 29 51.31 8.00 -52.97
C PHE A 29 50.33 9.15 -52.70
N PRO A 30 49.00 8.92 -52.69
CA PRO A 30 48.09 9.96 -52.25
C PRO A 30 48.51 10.33 -50.82
N VAL A 31 48.93 11.58 -50.64
CA VAL A 31 49.06 12.16 -49.30
C VAL A 31 47.67 12.09 -48.71
N SER A 32 47.48 11.23 -47.70
CA SER A 32 46.22 11.14 -46.96
C SER A 32 45.87 12.55 -46.50
N ALA A 33 44.72 13.07 -46.93
CA ALA A 33 44.13 14.25 -46.32
C ALA A 33 44.07 14.03 -44.80
N PRO A 34 44.18 15.08 -43.96
CA PRO A 34 43.92 14.92 -42.53
C PRO A 34 42.53 14.30 -42.38
N LEU A 35 42.48 13.11 -41.77
CA LEU A 35 41.22 12.45 -41.44
C LEU A 35 40.48 13.38 -40.49
N ASN A 36 39.36 13.95 -40.94
CA ASN A 36 38.44 14.59 -40.02
C ASN A 36 37.93 13.49 -39.08
N PRO A 37 37.97 13.68 -37.75
CA PRO A 37 37.45 12.70 -36.82
C PRO A 37 35.96 12.47 -37.09
N VAL A 38 35.50 11.23 -36.98
CA VAL A 38 34.07 10.92 -37.00
C VAL A 38 33.38 11.64 -35.84
N GLU A 39 32.19 12.18 -36.10
CA GLU A 39 31.32 12.80 -35.11
C GLU A 39 29.94 12.16 -35.20
N LEU A 40 29.39 11.78 -34.05
CA LEU A 40 28.04 11.26 -33.91
C LEU A 40 27.06 12.43 -33.88
N THR A 41 26.13 12.48 -34.85
CA THR A 41 25.24 13.64 -35.05
C THR A 41 23.83 13.45 -34.51
N THR A 42 23.46 12.23 -34.11
CA THR A 42 22.19 11.97 -33.42
C THR A 42 22.15 12.68 -32.07
N VAL A 43 21.12 13.49 -31.85
CA VAL A 43 20.96 14.30 -30.63
C VAL A 43 20.07 13.64 -29.57
N SER A 44 19.07 12.87 -29.99
CA SER A 44 18.13 12.18 -29.10
C SER A 44 17.48 11.00 -29.81
N LEU A 45 16.91 10.08 -29.02
CA LEU A 45 16.17 8.93 -29.53
C LEU A 45 14.66 9.21 -29.43
N PRO A 46 13.87 8.89 -30.47
CA PRO A 46 12.42 8.85 -30.34
C PRO A 46 12.00 7.85 -29.26
N SER A 47 10.97 8.16 -28.49
CA SER A 47 10.42 7.24 -27.50
C SER A 47 9.82 6.00 -28.17
N GLY A 48 9.99 4.84 -27.53
CA GLY A 48 9.32 3.60 -27.92
C GLY A 48 7.97 3.43 -27.22
N VAL A 49 7.12 2.59 -27.79
CA VAL A 49 5.86 2.16 -27.17
C VAL A 49 5.95 0.67 -26.86
N TYR A 50 5.53 0.27 -25.66
CA TYR A 50 5.48 -1.14 -25.24
C TYR A 50 4.75 -2.01 -26.26
N ASN A 51 5.34 -3.15 -26.63
CA ASN A 51 4.85 -4.11 -27.63
C ASN A 51 4.58 -3.54 -29.03
N ALA A 52 5.07 -2.34 -29.34
CA ALA A 52 5.03 -1.79 -30.69
C ALA A 52 6.40 -1.95 -31.39
N GLY A 53 6.36 -2.05 -32.71
CA GLY A 53 7.57 -2.01 -33.53
C GLY A 53 8.29 -0.67 -33.37
N TYR A 54 9.60 -0.74 -33.13
CA TYR A 54 10.49 0.41 -33.05
C TYR A 54 11.58 0.30 -34.12
N SER A 55 11.89 1.41 -34.78
CA SER A 55 13.02 1.51 -35.71
C SER A 55 13.51 2.94 -35.78
N THR A 56 14.78 3.16 -35.45
CA THR A 56 15.46 4.44 -35.68
C THR A 56 16.89 4.19 -36.17
N THR A 57 17.37 5.08 -37.03
CA THR A 57 18.72 5.00 -37.60
C THR A 57 19.57 6.11 -37.03
N LEU A 58 20.70 5.74 -36.42
CA LEU A 58 21.70 6.67 -35.91
C LEU A 58 22.51 7.28 -37.07
N THR A 59 22.99 8.49 -36.87
CA THR A 59 23.68 9.28 -37.88
C THR A 59 25.02 9.79 -37.36
N SER A 60 25.99 9.86 -38.26
CA SER A 60 27.35 10.37 -37.99
C SER A 60 27.89 11.11 -39.21
N THR A 61 29.04 11.77 -39.07
CA THR A 61 29.78 12.40 -40.18
C THR A 61 30.61 11.40 -41.01
N ALA A 62 30.72 10.13 -40.60
CA ALA A 62 31.44 9.09 -41.34
C ALA A 62 30.89 8.90 -42.76
N ASP A 63 31.79 8.63 -43.71
CA ASP A 63 31.42 8.26 -45.08
C ASP A 63 30.69 6.91 -45.07
N PRO A 64 29.43 6.81 -45.53
CA PRO A 64 28.70 5.53 -45.56
C PRO A 64 29.43 4.42 -46.33
N SER A 65 30.27 4.76 -47.31
CA SER A 65 31.05 3.78 -48.09
C SER A 65 32.21 3.17 -47.30
N SER A 66 32.63 3.78 -46.19
CA SER A 66 33.61 3.21 -45.26
C SER A 66 33.05 2.04 -44.44
N GLY A 67 31.73 1.88 -44.41
CA GLY A 67 31.06 0.85 -43.61
C GLY A 67 31.22 1.11 -42.10
N PRO A 68 30.77 2.27 -41.58
CA PRO A 68 30.92 2.60 -40.17
C PRO A 68 30.23 1.54 -39.30
N VAL A 69 30.93 1.12 -38.24
CA VAL A 69 30.46 0.09 -37.31
C VAL A 69 29.97 0.74 -36.03
N TRP A 70 28.74 0.41 -35.67
CA TRP A 70 28.08 0.89 -34.47
C TRP A 70 28.09 -0.18 -33.38
N SER A 71 28.35 0.24 -32.13
CA SER A 71 28.36 -0.67 -31.00
C SER A 71 27.84 -0.02 -29.71
N LEU A 72 27.29 -0.87 -28.84
CA LEU A 72 26.89 -0.50 -27.49
C LEU A 72 28.12 -0.61 -26.58
N ILE A 73 28.53 0.46 -25.92
CA ILE A 73 29.72 0.43 -25.05
C ILE A 73 29.37 0.41 -23.56
N SER A 74 28.19 0.92 -23.17
CA SER A 74 27.70 0.83 -21.79
C SER A 74 26.17 0.99 -21.71
N GLY A 75 25.61 0.65 -20.55
CA GLY A 75 24.16 0.66 -20.30
C GLY A 75 23.45 -0.54 -20.94
N THR A 76 22.13 -0.44 -21.06
CA THR A 76 21.28 -1.52 -21.58
C THR A 76 20.22 -0.96 -22.52
N LEU A 77 19.92 -1.68 -23.59
CA LEU A 77 18.75 -1.40 -24.43
C LEU A 77 17.49 -2.06 -23.81
N PRO A 78 16.28 -1.57 -24.16
CA PRO A 78 15.05 -2.25 -23.80
C PRO A 78 15.05 -3.70 -24.30
N ALA A 79 14.52 -4.63 -23.49
CA ALA A 79 14.36 -6.02 -23.91
C ALA A 79 13.59 -6.10 -25.24
N GLY A 80 14.17 -6.78 -26.24
CA GLY A 80 13.60 -6.92 -27.58
C GLY A 80 14.02 -5.82 -28.58
N ILE A 81 14.81 -4.83 -28.17
CA ILE A 81 15.47 -3.85 -29.06
C ILE A 81 16.94 -4.20 -29.22
N LEU A 82 17.43 -4.22 -30.46
CA LEU A 82 18.82 -4.49 -30.79
C LEU A 82 19.42 -3.32 -31.60
N LEU A 83 20.71 -3.05 -31.35
CA LEU A 83 21.53 -2.19 -32.21
C LEU A 83 22.21 -3.06 -33.27
N SER A 84 21.96 -2.78 -34.54
CA SER A 84 22.70 -3.40 -35.64
C SER A 84 24.07 -2.72 -35.82
N SER A 85 25.02 -3.44 -36.40
CA SER A 85 26.34 -2.87 -36.75
C SER A 85 26.25 -1.72 -37.76
N ALA A 86 25.13 -1.59 -38.49
CA ALA A 86 24.84 -0.50 -39.41
C ALA A 86 24.23 0.74 -38.73
N GLY A 87 24.10 0.75 -37.40
CA GLY A 87 23.58 1.90 -36.65
C GLY A 87 22.06 1.99 -36.58
N VAL A 88 21.35 0.87 -36.80
CA VAL A 88 19.88 0.84 -36.68
C VAL A 88 19.48 0.20 -35.36
N LEU A 89 18.77 0.96 -34.52
CA LEU A 89 18.07 0.45 -33.34
C LEU A 89 16.69 -0.02 -33.78
N SER A 90 16.42 -1.31 -33.69
CA SER A 90 15.13 -1.88 -34.12
C SER A 90 14.69 -3.08 -33.31
N GLY A 91 13.38 -3.34 -33.33
CA GLY A 91 12.76 -4.49 -32.68
C GLY A 91 11.41 -4.17 -32.05
N THR A 92 11.06 -4.86 -30.96
CA THR A 92 9.82 -4.64 -30.21
C THR A 92 10.13 -4.65 -28.72
N ALA A 93 9.91 -3.52 -28.04
CA ALA A 93 10.22 -3.39 -26.63
C ALA A 93 9.19 -4.13 -25.77
N THR A 94 9.64 -5.02 -24.88
CA THR A 94 8.77 -5.82 -24.00
C THR A 94 8.76 -5.36 -22.55
N LYS A 95 9.39 -4.23 -22.23
CA LYS A 95 9.48 -3.66 -20.88
C LYS A 95 9.45 -2.14 -20.94
N ILE A 96 8.58 -1.51 -20.15
CA ILE A 96 8.55 -0.05 -20.04
C ILE A 96 9.68 0.45 -19.14
N GLY A 97 10.03 1.73 -19.29
CA GLY A 97 11.05 2.41 -18.49
C GLY A 97 12.03 3.21 -19.33
N ASP A 98 12.95 3.86 -18.63
CA ASP A 98 14.00 4.67 -19.22
C ASP A 98 15.32 3.88 -19.27
N TYR A 99 15.89 3.78 -20.47
CA TYR A 99 17.08 2.99 -20.74
C TYR A 99 18.23 3.90 -21.15
N ALA A 100 19.07 4.24 -20.16
CA ALA A 100 20.30 4.99 -20.40
C ALA A 100 21.37 4.09 -21.03
N THR A 101 21.98 4.55 -22.11
CA THR A 101 23.01 3.82 -22.84
C THR A 101 24.04 4.75 -23.47
N THR A 102 25.26 4.27 -23.63
CA THR A 102 26.29 4.96 -24.43
C THR A 102 26.59 4.13 -25.68
N ILE A 103 26.46 4.77 -26.84
CA ILE A 103 26.66 4.17 -28.17
C ILE A 103 27.89 4.80 -28.82
N GLN A 104 28.66 3.98 -29.53
CA GLN A 104 29.87 4.37 -30.24
C GLN A 104 29.73 4.10 -31.74
N VAL A 105 30.29 5.00 -32.55
CA VAL A 105 30.54 4.81 -33.99
C VAL A 105 32.04 4.73 -34.25
N TYR A 106 32.45 3.80 -35.11
CA TYR A 106 33.83 3.62 -35.58
C TYR A 106 33.85 3.59 -37.11
N ASP A 107 34.62 4.45 -37.75
CA ASP A 107 34.70 4.57 -39.23
C ASP A 107 35.89 3.80 -39.85
N GLY A 108 36.59 2.98 -39.06
CA GLY A 108 37.84 2.33 -39.46
C GLY A 108 39.10 3.08 -39.07
N TYR A 109 39.00 4.34 -38.63
CA TYR A 109 40.14 5.19 -38.24
C TYR A 109 39.97 5.82 -36.87
N THR A 110 38.81 6.41 -36.61
CA THR A 110 38.49 7.18 -35.40
C THR A 110 37.15 6.75 -34.83
N THR A 111 36.92 7.06 -33.55
CA THR A 111 35.69 6.74 -32.85
C THR A 111 35.09 7.97 -32.20
N ASP A 112 33.76 8.01 -32.13
CA ASP A 112 33.03 8.96 -31.30
C ASP A 112 31.90 8.24 -30.55
N SER A 113 31.51 8.78 -29.39
CA SER A 113 30.51 8.16 -28.51
C SER A 113 29.60 9.19 -27.85
N ALA A 114 28.32 8.87 -27.74
CA ALA A 114 27.32 9.71 -27.09
C ALA A 114 26.41 8.90 -26.17
N SER A 115 25.92 9.55 -25.11
CA SER A 115 24.94 8.96 -24.19
C SER A 115 23.52 9.32 -24.60
N PHE A 116 22.65 8.33 -24.61
CA PHE A 116 21.24 8.44 -24.96
C PHE A 116 20.38 7.83 -23.86
N THR A 117 19.13 8.30 -23.77
CA THR A 117 18.07 7.61 -23.01
C THR A 117 16.95 7.24 -23.97
N LEU A 118 16.66 5.95 -24.09
CA LEU A 118 15.48 5.47 -24.80
C LEU A 118 14.35 5.27 -23.79
N SER A 119 13.34 6.12 -23.83
CA SER A 119 12.13 5.98 -23.00
C SER A 119 11.12 5.06 -23.70
N VAL A 120 10.72 3.99 -23.03
CA VAL A 120 9.62 3.12 -23.47
C VAL A 120 8.42 3.36 -22.58
N THR A 121 7.34 3.88 -23.15
CA THR A 121 6.11 4.19 -22.42
C THR A 121 4.98 3.24 -22.81
N SER A 122 3.92 3.23 -22.01
CA SER A 122 2.66 2.59 -22.35
C SER A 122 1.50 3.46 -21.88
N PRO A 123 0.45 3.66 -22.69
CA PRO A 123 -0.76 4.32 -22.22
C PRO A 123 -1.47 3.53 -21.10
N MET A 124 -1.19 2.23 -20.95
CA MET A 124 -1.67 1.41 -19.83
C MET A 124 -0.90 1.64 -18.52
N ALA A 125 0.20 2.38 -18.54
CA ALA A 125 1.07 2.49 -17.38
C ALA A 125 0.39 3.22 -16.22
N TYR A 126 0.67 2.77 -15.00
CA TYR A 126 0.33 3.51 -13.79
C TYR A 126 1.30 4.68 -13.61
N THR A 127 0.91 5.70 -12.85
CA THR A 127 1.82 6.80 -12.53
C THR A 127 2.78 6.39 -11.41
N PRO A 128 4.01 6.91 -11.41
CA PRO A 128 4.90 6.78 -10.26
C PRO A 128 4.25 7.20 -8.95
N GLY A 129 4.71 6.58 -7.86
CA GLY A 129 4.08 6.66 -6.55
C GLY A 129 2.92 5.68 -6.33
N THR A 130 2.34 5.09 -7.41
CA THR A 130 1.28 4.09 -7.26
C THR A 130 1.82 2.82 -6.59
N LEU A 131 1.08 2.30 -5.61
CA LEU A 131 1.35 1.02 -4.99
C LEU A 131 0.65 -0.09 -5.78
N LEU A 132 1.42 -1.09 -6.20
CA LEU A 132 0.97 -2.17 -7.07
C LEU A 132 1.15 -3.52 -6.40
N LYS A 133 0.19 -4.42 -6.62
CA LYS A 133 0.24 -5.81 -6.15
C LYS A 133 -0.28 -6.72 -7.24
N GLN A 134 0.38 -7.85 -7.48
CA GLN A 134 -0.11 -8.81 -8.47
C GLN A 134 -1.30 -9.58 -7.89
N THR A 135 -2.32 -9.82 -8.72
CA THR A 135 -3.47 -10.62 -8.33
C THR A 135 -3.07 -11.99 -7.78
N GLY A 136 -3.54 -12.30 -6.57
CA GLY A 136 -3.27 -13.57 -5.89
C GLY A 136 -1.88 -13.70 -5.24
N LEU A 137 -1.00 -12.71 -5.38
CA LEU A 137 0.31 -12.68 -4.71
C LEU A 137 0.31 -11.70 -3.53
N ALA A 138 1.14 -11.96 -2.52
CA ALA A 138 1.22 -11.12 -1.32
C ALA A 138 2.12 -9.88 -1.50
N ALA A 139 3.14 -9.95 -2.35
CA ALA A 139 4.15 -8.91 -2.51
C ALA A 139 3.56 -7.58 -3.01
N VAL A 140 3.95 -6.49 -2.35
CA VAL A 140 3.56 -5.12 -2.68
C VAL A 140 4.77 -4.37 -3.22
N TYR A 141 4.53 -3.55 -4.25
CA TYR A 141 5.56 -2.78 -4.93
C TYR A 141 5.18 -1.30 -4.97
N LEU A 142 6.15 -0.41 -4.79
CA LEU A 142 6.03 1.00 -5.14
C LEU A 142 6.55 1.19 -6.56
N LEU A 143 5.76 1.82 -7.42
CA LEU A 143 6.23 2.23 -8.74
C LEU A 143 7.09 3.49 -8.62
N GLY A 144 8.38 3.37 -8.91
CA GLY A 144 9.33 4.48 -8.88
C GLY A 144 9.17 5.44 -10.06
N THR A 145 9.79 6.62 -9.94
CA THR A 145 9.82 7.63 -11.01
C THR A 145 10.59 7.18 -12.25
N ASP A 146 11.46 6.17 -12.11
CA ASP A 146 12.16 5.47 -13.19
C ASP A 146 11.33 4.34 -13.82
N MET A 147 10.04 4.25 -13.45
CA MET A 147 9.08 3.23 -13.89
C MET A 147 9.49 1.80 -13.53
N LYS A 148 10.29 1.62 -12.48
CA LYS A 148 10.59 0.30 -11.91
C LYS A 148 9.77 0.01 -10.66
N LEU A 149 9.60 -1.27 -10.36
CA LEU A 149 8.88 -1.75 -9.18
C LEU A 149 9.85 -2.03 -8.04
N TYR A 150 9.71 -1.29 -6.95
CA TYR A 150 10.48 -1.45 -5.73
C TYR A 150 9.65 -2.25 -4.72
N SER A 151 10.13 -3.43 -4.31
CA SER A 151 9.35 -4.33 -3.45
C SER A 151 9.49 -4.02 -1.97
N PHE A 152 8.39 -4.08 -1.24
CA PHE A 152 8.41 -4.21 0.22
C PHE A 152 8.50 -5.69 0.58
N SER A 153 9.48 -6.04 1.42
CA SER A 153 9.75 -7.41 1.86
C SER A 153 8.90 -7.78 3.07
N THR A 154 8.53 -6.79 3.90
CA THR A 154 7.71 -6.99 5.10
C THR A 154 6.58 -5.98 5.23
N PRO A 155 5.52 -6.31 6.01
CA PRO A 155 4.50 -5.35 6.41
C PRO A 155 5.08 -4.12 7.12
N THR A 156 6.12 -4.30 7.94
CA THR A 156 6.71 -3.20 8.72
C THR A 156 7.47 -2.23 7.82
N GLU A 157 8.16 -2.71 6.78
CA GLU A 157 8.72 -1.84 5.73
C GLU A 157 7.62 -1.03 5.05
N PHE A 158 6.53 -1.67 4.60
CA PHE A 158 5.40 -0.99 3.96
C PHE A 158 4.77 0.08 4.86
N LEU A 159 4.48 -0.27 6.12
CA LEU A 159 3.87 0.61 7.11
C LEU A 159 4.82 1.70 7.61
N SER A 160 6.14 1.52 7.55
CA SER A 160 7.12 2.57 7.90
C SER A 160 7.06 3.77 6.96
N TYR A 161 6.56 3.56 5.75
CA TYR A 161 6.24 4.64 4.84
C TYR A 161 4.85 5.20 5.11
N GLY A 162 4.05 4.64 6.02
CA GLY A 162 2.68 5.06 6.33
C GLY A 162 1.72 4.88 5.16
N TYR A 163 1.95 3.84 4.36
CA TYR A 163 0.96 3.41 3.40
C TYR A 163 -0.13 2.56 4.08
N GLY A 164 -1.36 2.68 3.61
CA GLY A 164 -2.46 1.80 4.02
C GLY A 164 -2.71 0.69 3.01
N TRP A 165 -3.17 -0.47 3.45
CA TRP A 165 -3.47 -1.59 2.54
C TRP A 165 -4.55 -1.26 1.50
N GLY A 166 -5.49 -0.38 1.85
CA GLY A 166 -6.58 0.06 0.97
C GLY A 166 -6.17 0.96 -0.20
N VAL A 167 -4.91 1.45 -0.23
CA VAL A 167 -4.41 2.29 -1.33
C VAL A 167 -3.66 1.48 -2.41
N ILE A 168 -3.55 0.16 -2.24
CA ILE A 168 -2.87 -0.73 -3.17
C ILE A 168 -3.77 -1.02 -4.36
N VAL A 169 -3.23 -0.85 -5.56
CA VAL A 169 -3.88 -1.20 -6.81
C VAL A 169 -3.48 -2.62 -7.21
N GLU A 170 -4.46 -3.54 -7.24
CA GLU A 170 -4.22 -4.94 -7.61
C GLU A 170 -4.34 -5.16 -9.12
N ILE A 171 -3.25 -5.64 -9.74
CA ILE A 171 -3.10 -5.75 -11.19
C ILE A 171 -2.80 -7.19 -11.63
N PRO A 172 -3.21 -7.61 -12.83
CA PRO A 172 -2.89 -8.94 -13.36
C PRO A 172 -1.39 -9.07 -13.70
N GLU A 173 -0.91 -10.32 -13.78
CA GLU A 173 0.49 -10.63 -14.12
C GLU A 173 0.96 -9.98 -15.43
N ARG A 174 0.11 -9.94 -16.46
CA ARG A 174 0.43 -9.29 -17.74
C ARG A 174 0.80 -7.81 -17.61
N GLU A 175 0.20 -7.09 -16.66
CA GLU A 175 0.51 -5.69 -16.39
C GLU A 175 1.75 -5.58 -15.51
N MET A 176 1.85 -6.42 -14.47
CA MET A 176 3.01 -6.47 -13.58
C MET A 176 4.31 -6.72 -14.35
N THR A 177 4.26 -7.63 -15.33
CA THR A 177 5.39 -7.99 -16.19
C THR A 177 5.73 -6.91 -17.22
N MET A 178 5.02 -5.79 -17.31
CA MET A 178 5.45 -4.65 -18.15
C MET A 178 6.64 -3.92 -17.53
N TYR A 179 6.77 -3.94 -16.21
CA TYR A 179 7.76 -3.18 -15.46
C TYR A 179 9.04 -3.99 -15.21
N LEU A 180 10.15 -3.28 -15.00
CA LEU A 180 11.38 -3.86 -14.46
C LEU A 180 11.31 -3.88 -12.93
N LEU A 181 11.91 -4.89 -12.32
CA LEU A 181 12.10 -4.92 -10.87
C LEU A 181 13.32 -4.07 -10.50
N ALA A 182 13.20 -3.29 -9.42
CA ALA A 182 14.28 -2.58 -8.77
C ALA A 182 14.68 -3.27 -7.46
N ASN A 183 15.50 -2.59 -6.67
CA ASN A 183 15.90 -3.05 -5.34
C ASN A 183 14.72 -3.05 -4.36
N THR A 184 14.85 -3.81 -3.29
CA THR A 184 13.91 -3.82 -2.17
C THR A 184 13.93 -2.47 -1.43
N ILE A 185 12.76 -2.09 -0.91
CA ILE A 185 12.61 -0.93 -0.04
C ILE A 185 12.97 -1.36 1.37
N GLN A 186 13.86 -0.62 2.01
CA GLN A 186 14.15 -0.75 3.43
C GLN A 186 13.23 0.14 4.26
N MET A 187 13.08 -0.14 5.55
CA MET A 187 12.32 0.73 6.46
C MET A 187 12.79 2.18 6.36
N ARG A 188 11.82 3.09 6.39
CA ARG A 188 12.09 4.52 6.33
C ARG A 188 12.97 4.97 7.50
N SER A 189 13.92 5.87 7.25
CA SER A 189 14.65 6.56 8.33
C SER A 189 13.67 7.24 9.30
N GLY A 190 13.93 7.13 10.60
CA GLY A 190 13.06 7.63 11.65
C GLY A 190 12.07 6.60 12.21
N THR A 191 12.08 5.38 11.68
CA THR A 191 11.22 4.28 12.17
C THR A 191 11.75 3.73 13.49
N LEU A 192 10.89 3.64 14.49
CA LEU A 192 11.17 2.93 15.74
C LEU A 192 10.76 1.48 15.56
N ALA A 193 11.73 0.57 15.56
CA ALA A 193 11.54 -0.84 15.29
C ALA A 193 11.82 -1.67 16.55
N LYS A 194 10.93 -2.60 16.89
CA LYS A 194 11.12 -3.54 18.00
C LYS A 194 11.24 -4.95 17.49
N GLU A 195 12.34 -5.58 17.86
CA GLU A 195 12.60 -6.99 17.62
C GLU A 195 11.69 -7.83 18.55
N PRO A 196 10.75 -8.63 18.01
CA PRO A 196 9.76 -9.32 18.83
C PRO A 196 10.38 -10.32 19.83
N ASP A 197 11.44 -11.02 19.43
CA ASP A 197 12.02 -12.11 20.23
C ASP A 197 12.81 -11.61 21.45
N THR A 198 13.48 -10.47 21.30
CA THR A 198 14.36 -9.91 22.36
C THR A 198 13.73 -8.72 23.09
N GLY A 199 12.73 -8.09 22.48
CA GLY A 199 12.17 -6.83 22.93
C GLY A 199 13.09 -5.62 22.72
N ALA A 200 14.25 -5.80 22.07
CA ALA A 200 15.18 -4.71 21.79
C ALA A 200 14.55 -3.69 20.84
N VAL A 201 14.76 -2.40 21.12
CA VAL A 201 14.19 -1.29 20.35
C VAL A 201 15.31 -0.56 19.62
N PHE A 202 15.07 -0.26 18.35
CA PHE A 202 16.03 0.40 17.48
C PHE A 202 15.40 1.61 16.79
N LEU A 203 16.20 2.64 16.53
CA LEU A 203 15.90 3.65 15.54
C LEU A 203 16.53 3.22 14.20
N ILE A 204 15.72 3.08 13.17
CA ILE A 204 16.21 2.89 11.79
C ILE A 204 16.61 4.25 11.23
N GLN A 205 17.83 4.38 10.76
CA GLN A 205 18.36 5.61 10.19
C GLN A 205 19.25 5.31 8.99
N ASN A 206 18.81 5.69 7.79
CA ASN A 206 19.57 5.60 6.54
C ASN A 206 20.18 4.20 6.30
N GLY A 207 19.40 3.15 6.55
CA GLY A 207 19.84 1.76 6.39
C GLY A 207 20.61 1.17 7.59
N GLU A 208 20.78 1.94 8.68
CA GLU A 208 21.37 1.47 9.93
C GLU A 208 20.30 1.23 11.01
N ALA A 209 20.49 0.21 11.84
CA ALA A 209 19.72 -0.02 13.07
C ALA A 209 20.53 0.40 14.31
N ARG A 210 20.05 1.41 15.02
CA ARG A 210 20.68 2.01 16.21
C ARG A 210 19.91 1.62 17.46
N LEU A 211 20.52 0.84 18.37
CA LEU A 211 19.85 0.35 19.58
C LEU A 211 19.60 1.47 20.57
N PHE A 212 18.47 1.45 21.24
CA PHE A 212 18.26 2.14 22.51
C PHE A 212 18.74 1.24 23.67
N PRO A 213 19.83 1.59 24.38
CA PRO A 213 20.39 0.71 25.42
C PRO A 213 19.46 0.53 26.62
N SER A 214 18.55 1.48 26.85
CA SER A 214 17.58 1.43 27.94
C SER A 214 16.32 2.25 27.62
N GLY A 215 15.23 1.99 28.35
CA GLY A 215 14.03 2.81 28.30
C GLY A 215 14.25 4.24 28.80
N GLU A 216 15.24 4.45 29.67
CA GLU A 216 15.63 5.80 30.12
C GLU A 216 16.23 6.62 28.98
N VAL A 217 17.11 6.03 28.15
CA VAL A 217 17.63 6.71 26.95
C VAL A 217 16.51 6.98 25.95
N PHE A 218 15.62 6.01 25.74
CA PHE A 218 14.49 6.16 24.83
C PHE A 218 13.56 7.32 25.23
N LEU A 219 13.14 7.37 26.49
CA LEU A 219 12.30 8.44 27.03
C LEU A 219 13.05 9.77 27.18
N GLY A 220 14.34 9.72 27.52
CA GLY A 220 15.20 10.91 27.63
C GLY A 220 15.43 11.62 26.29
N LEU A 221 15.30 10.89 25.17
CA LEU A 221 15.25 11.43 23.82
C LEU A 221 13.81 11.78 23.37
N GLY A 222 12.81 11.75 24.26
CA GLY A 222 11.45 12.20 23.95
C GLY A 222 10.63 11.27 23.05
N TYR A 223 11.13 10.09 22.70
CA TYR A 223 10.37 9.08 21.96
C TYR A 223 9.29 8.44 22.83
N GLN A 224 8.23 7.93 22.20
CA GLN A 224 7.05 7.40 22.88
C GLN A 224 6.86 5.91 22.58
N TRP A 225 6.53 5.10 23.60
CA TRP A 225 6.41 3.65 23.43
C TRP A 225 5.33 3.24 22.42
N GLY A 226 4.26 4.05 22.30
CA GLY A 226 3.19 3.81 21.32
C GLY A 226 3.62 4.05 19.86
N ALA A 227 4.77 4.68 19.61
CA ALA A 227 5.31 4.93 18.27
C ALA A 227 6.16 3.76 17.73
N ILE A 228 6.33 2.69 18.50
CA ILE A 228 7.18 1.57 18.15
C ILE A 228 6.41 0.59 17.25
N ALA A 229 6.94 0.35 16.06
CA ALA A 229 6.50 -0.72 15.18
C ALA A 229 7.18 -2.04 15.56
N THR A 230 6.41 -3.11 15.69
CA THR A 230 6.97 -4.46 15.89
C THR A 230 7.36 -5.06 14.54
N THR A 231 8.58 -5.58 14.43
CA THR A 231 9.12 -6.17 13.20
C THR A 231 8.80 -7.66 13.10
N VAL A 232 9.09 -8.29 11.96
CA VAL A 232 9.17 -9.75 11.92
C VAL A 232 10.47 -10.23 12.61
N PRO A 233 10.52 -11.48 13.13
CA PRO A 233 11.72 -11.99 13.78
C PRO A 233 12.98 -11.90 12.91
N GLY A 234 14.03 -11.28 13.44
CA GLY A 234 15.34 -11.13 12.80
C GLY A 234 15.44 -10.01 11.75
N GLU A 235 14.37 -9.26 11.50
CA GLU A 235 14.34 -8.19 10.49
C GLU A 235 15.32 -7.06 10.80
N THR A 236 15.47 -6.70 12.08
CA THR A 236 16.39 -5.62 12.48
C THR A 236 17.85 -5.95 12.17
N ALA A 237 18.20 -7.23 12.05
CA ALA A 237 19.54 -7.69 11.69
C ALA A 237 19.84 -7.59 10.19
N TRP A 238 18.85 -7.28 9.34
CA TRP A 238 19.07 -7.00 7.91
C TRP A 238 19.73 -5.63 7.68
N TYR A 239 19.70 -4.76 8.68
CA TYR A 239 20.26 -3.41 8.66
C TYR A 239 21.68 -3.40 9.21
N ALA A 240 22.51 -2.49 8.71
CA ALA A 240 23.84 -2.31 9.26
C ALA A 240 23.75 -1.85 10.73
N ARG A 241 24.65 -2.34 11.58
CA ARG A 241 24.67 -1.94 12.99
C ARG A 241 25.20 -0.50 13.13
N GLY A 242 24.32 0.44 13.45
CA GLY A 242 24.70 1.82 13.76
C GLY A 242 25.17 1.97 15.22
N ALA A 243 25.75 3.13 15.53
CA ALA A 243 26.09 3.48 16.92
C ALA A 243 24.83 3.56 17.79
N ASP A 244 24.92 3.04 19.01
CA ASP A 244 23.83 3.05 19.98
C ASP A 244 23.34 4.48 20.25
N MET A 245 22.02 4.60 20.42
CA MET A 245 21.38 5.86 20.79
C MET A 245 21.85 6.28 22.17
N ALA A 246 22.09 7.58 22.35
CA ALA A 246 22.51 8.16 23.62
C ALA A 246 21.92 9.57 23.76
N VAL A 247 21.66 9.99 25.00
CA VAL A 247 21.31 11.38 25.30
C VAL A 247 22.59 12.22 25.21
N SER A 248 22.62 13.19 24.29
CA SER A 248 23.74 14.11 24.11
C SER A 248 23.48 15.49 24.72
N SER A 249 24.54 16.28 24.89
CA SER A 249 24.45 17.70 25.27
C SER A 249 25.29 18.54 24.29
N PRO A 250 24.68 19.38 23.44
CA PRO A 250 23.23 19.56 23.30
C PRO A 250 22.54 18.30 22.74
N LEU A 251 21.28 18.12 23.10
CA LEU A 251 20.45 17.05 22.56
C LEU A 251 20.19 17.33 21.07
N SER A 252 20.30 16.31 20.23
CA SER A 252 19.97 16.42 18.80
C SER A 252 19.33 15.15 18.27
N HIS A 253 18.21 15.32 17.59
CA HIS A 253 17.53 14.26 16.88
C HIS A 253 18.10 14.02 15.48
N LEU A 254 17.92 12.78 15.02
CA LEU A 254 18.46 12.27 13.78
C LEU A 254 17.45 12.36 12.63
N ALA A 255 17.96 12.24 11.39
CA ALA A 255 17.13 12.22 10.18
C ALA A 255 16.01 11.18 10.25
N GLY A 256 14.84 11.56 9.75
CA GLY A 256 13.60 10.79 9.84
C GLY A 256 12.75 11.11 11.07
N THR A 257 13.29 11.81 12.08
CA THR A 257 12.51 12.19 13.26
C THR A 257 11.52 13.30 12.93
N LYS A 258 10.27 13.16 13.40
CA LYS A 258 9.25 14.18 13.31
C LYS A 258 9.29 14.99 14.59
N VAL A 259 9.43 16.30 14.51
CA VAL A 259 9.68 17.17 15.65
C VAL A 259 8.70 18.34 15.71
N LYS A 260 8.40 18.78 16.93
CA LYS A 260 7.70 20.04 17.21
C LYS A 260 8.29 20.70 18.44
N ILE A 261 7.99 21.99 18.64
CA ILE A 261 8.16 22.64 19.94
C ILE A 261 6.81 22.71 20.65
N ASP A 262 6.80 22.66 21.98
CA ASP A 262 5.56 22.59 22.76
C ASP A 262 4.65 23.82 22.54
N ALA A 263 5.26 25.01 22.45
CA ALA A 263 4.57 26.27 22.23
C ALA A 263 4.02 26.48 20.80
N SER A 264 4.18 25.50 19.89
CA SER A 264 3.76 25.62 18.48
C SER A 264 2.99 24.40 18.00
N ALA A 265 2.01 24.64 17.12
CA ALA A 265 1.33 23.57 16.38
C ALA A 265 2.13 23.10 15.15
N ALA A 266 3.19 23.81 14.75
CA ALA A 266 3.98 23.45 13.59
C ALA A 266 4.80 22.18 13.84
N VAL A 267 4.70 21.23 12.90
CA VAL A 267 5.45 19.98 12.90
C VAL A 267 6.41 19.96 11.71
N TYR A 268 7.59 19.38 11.92
CA TYR A 268 8.65 19.30 10.93
C TYR A 268 9.17 17.87 10.82
N LEU A 269 9.53 17.44 9.60
CA LEU A 269 10.38 16.27 9.40
C LEU A 269 11.84 16.72 9.36
N LEU A 270 12.72 16.06 10.12
CA LEU A 270 14.17 16.21 9.95
C LEU A 270 14.64 15.33 8.79
N GLU A 271 15.26 15.91 7.77
CA GLU A 271 15.69 15.18 6.57
C GLU A 271 17.06 15.67 6.08
N LEU A 272 17.90 14.76 5.58
CA LEU A 272 19.18 15.12 5.01
C LEU A 272 19.00 15.70 3.61
N ASP A 273 19.57 16.88 3.38
CA ASP A 273 19.80 17.46 2.07
C ASP A 273 21.32 17.50 1.84
N GLY A 274 21.80 16.53 1.05
CA GLY A 274 23.22 16.19 0.99
C GLY A 274 23.73 15.75 2.36
N SER A 275 24.70 16.48 2.91
CA SER A 275 25.24 16.25 4.27
C SER A 275 24.58 17.10 5.36
N THR A 276 23.63 17.98 5.01
CA THR A 276 23.01 18.91 5.96
C THR A 276 21.66 18.39 6.42
N LEU A 277 21.47 18.26 7.74
CA LEU A 277 20.17 17.89 8.31
C LEU A 277 19.28 19.14 8.42
N LYS A 278 18.20 19.17 7.65
CA LYS A 278 17.24 20.29 7.57
C LYS A 278 15.89 19.92 8.18
N LYS A 279 15.14 20.93 8.62
CA LYS A 279 13.74 20.78 9.06
C LYS A 279 12.78 21.16 7.93
N ARG A 280 11.93 20.22 7.51
CA ARG A 280 10.91 20.42 6.47
C ARG A 280 9.55 20.62 7.11
N TRP A 281 8.96 21.79 6.91
CA TRP A 281 7.66 22.12 7.49
C TRP A 281 6.54 21.25 6.89
N ILE A 282 5.69 20.71 7.75
CA ILE A 282 4.46 19.99 7.38
C ILE A 282 3.29 20.98 7.55
N PRO A 283 2.65 21.41 6.45
CA PRO A 283 1.80 22.60 6.45
C PRO A 283 0.44 22.40 7.13
N SER A 284 -0.02 21.15 7.28
CA SER A 284 -1.35 20.84 7.83
C SER A 284 -1.46 19.41 8.34
N GLU A 285 -2.52 19.16 9.11
CA GLU A 285 -2.91 17.81 9.53
C GLU A 285 -3.27 16.92 8.33
N SER A 286 -3.91 17.44 7.27
CA SER A 286 -4.21 16.64 6.07
C SER A 286 -2.94 16.13 5.38
N VAL A 287 -1.92 16.98 5.26
CA VAL A 287 -0.60 16.54 4.73
C VAL A 287 0.08 15.59 5.69
N TYR A 288 0.00 15.83 7.01
CA TYR A 288 0.57 14.93 8.01
C TYR A 288 -0.08 13.54 7.93
N LEU A 289 -1.40 13.44 7.99
CA LEU A 289 -2.13 12.17 7.94
C LEU A 289 -1.99 11.47 6.58
N ASN A 290 -1.77 12.22 5.48
CA ASN A 290 -1.45 11.64 4.18
C ASN A 290 -0.18 10.79 4.19
N THR A 291 0.76 11.11 5.08
CA THR A 291 1.97 10.32 5.22
C THR A 291 1.72 8.94 5.86
N GLY A 292 0.56 8.76 6.50
CA GLY A 292 0.19 7.63 7.36
C GLY A 292 0.96 7.56 8.68
N TRP A 293 1.71 8.60 9.03
CA TRP A 293 2.31 8.73 10.35
C TRP A 293 1.26 8.98 11.43
N GLN A 294 1.55 8.48 12.62
CA GLN A 294 0.73 8.68 13.79
C GLN A 294 1.27 9.81 14.65
N TRP A 295 0.38 10.62 15.23
CA TRP A 295 0.77 11.75 16.09
C TRP A 295 1.66 11.35 17.27
N VAL A 296 1.56 10.11 17.75
CA VAL A 296 2.44 9.52 18.79
C VAL A 296 3.92 9.47 18.37
N GLU A 297 4.21 9.52 17.07
CA GLU A 297 5.57 9.52 16.53
C GLU A 297 6.25 10.89 16.53
N VAL A 298 5.53 11.97 16.88
CA VAL A 298 6.08 13.32 16.93
C VAL A 298 6.78 13.54 18.27
N VAL A 299 8.07 13.85 18.20
CA VAL A 299 8.91 14.18 19.35
C VAL A 299 8.82 15.68 19.65
N THR A 300 8.66 16.03 20.93
CA THR A 300 8.73 17.43 21.35
C THR A 300 10.17 17.79 21.72
N ILE A 301 10.73 18.80 21.05
CA ILE A 301 12.10 19.26 21.21
C ILE A 301 12.14 20.71 21.75
N SER A 302 13.32 21.14 22.21
CA SER A 302 13.50 22.51 22.70
C SER A 302 13.59 23.52 21.54
N PRO A 303 13.25 24.80 21.77
CA PRO A 303 13.46 25.86 20.77
C PRO A 303 14.92 26.00 20.33
N GLU A 304 15.87 25.78 21.25
CA GLU A 304 17.31 25.83 20.96
C GLU A 304 17.73 24.73 19.99
N GLU A 305 17.25 23.49 20.21
CA GLU A 305 17.49 22.39 19.28
C GLU A 305 16.85 22.67 17.92
N MET A 306 15.59 23.11 17.90
CA MET A 306 14.86 23.45 16.67
C MET A 306 15.59 24.53 15.83
N ALA A 307 16.28 25.46 16.49
CA ALA A 307 17.07 26.50 15.83
C ALA A 307 18.36 25.98 15.18
N THR A 308 18.86 24.80 15.56
CA THR A 308 20.06 24.19 14.95
C THR A 308 19.81 23.64 13.55
N TYR A 309 18.56 23.29 13.23
CA TYR A 309 18.17 22.75 11.93
C TYR A 309 17.82 23.88 10.95
N PRO A 310 18.53 24.04 9.82
CA PRO A 310 18.14 24.98 8.77
C PRO A 310 16.80 24.59 8.14
N ASP A 311 16.09 25.55 7.58
CA ASP A 311 14.84 25.27 6.88
C ASP A 311 15.10 24.51 5.57
N GLY A 312 14.32 23.45 5.36
CA GLY A 312 14.22 22.71 4.11
C GLY A 312 12.95 23.04 3.34
N PRO A 313 12.77 22.48 2.13
CA PRO A 313 11.55 22.67 1.37
C PRO A 313 10.33 22.13 2.13
N VAL A 314 9.19 22.81 1.99
CA VAL A 314 7.90 22.36 2.58
C VAL A 314 7.60 20.92 2.12
N MET A 315 7.02 20.13 3.02
CA MET A 315 6.53 18.80 2.71
C MET A 315 5.12 18.90 2.14
N TRP A 316 4.93 18.31 0.96
CA TRP A 316 3.62 18.19 0.33
C TRP A 316 3.20 16.72 0.26
N TYR A 317 1.95 16.50 -0.16
CA TYR A 317 1.43 15.17 -0.48
C TYR A 317 2.36 14.40 -1.42
N ARG A 318 2.34 13.07 -1.30
CA ARG A 318 3.21 12.19 -2.10
C ARG A 318 2.63 11.89 -3.47
N ASP A 319 3.51 11.62 -4.44
CA ASP A 319 3.11 11.02 -5.71
C ASP A 319 2.39 9.69 -5.47
N GLY A 320 1.41 9.38 -6.33
CA GLY A 320 0.51 8.23 -6.17
C GLY A 320 -0.66 8.45 -5.21
N THR A 321 -0.71 9.57 -4.49
CA THR A 321 -1.83 9.88 -3.59
C THR A 321 -3.08 10.25 -4.38
N LEU A 322 -4.23 9.67 -3.98
CA LEU A 322 -5.54 10.13 -4.42
C LEU A 322 -6.09 11.18 -3.47
N ILE A 323 -6.40 12.37 -3.98
CA ILE A 323 -6.99 13.47 -3.20
C ILE A 323 -8.29 13.97 -3.82
N LYS A 324 -9.12 14.59 -2.99
CA LYS A 324 -10.17 15.53 -3.40
C LYS A 324 -10.08 16.78 -2.54
N GLY A 325 -10.35 17.95 -3.12
CA GLY A 325 -10.58 19.17 -2.31
C GLY A 325 -11.84 19.02 -1.48
N ALA A 326 -11.87 19.63 -0.29
CA ALA A 326 -13.01 19.55 0.63
C ALA A 326 -14.36 19.90 0.00
N ASP A 327 -14.38 20.86 -0.94
CA ASP A 327 -15.58 21.35 -1.62
C ASP A 327 -15.70 20.83 -3.07
N GLN A 328 -14.78 19.95 -3.49
CA GLN A 328 -14.71 19.43 -4.85
C GLN A 328 -15.30 18.02 -4.95
N THR A 329 -16.05 17.77 -6.02
CA THR A 329 -16.53 16.42 -6.38
C THR A 329 -15.51 15.65 -7.21
N ALA A 330 -14.62 16.37 -7.91
CA ALA A 330 -13.55 15.78 -8.69
C ALA A 330 -12.45 15.24 -7.78
N CYS A 331 -11.96 14.05 -8.13
CA CYS A 331 -10.83 13.42 -7.47
C CYS A 331 -9.60 13.49 -8.40
N TYR A 332 -8.42 13.54 -7.80
CA TYR A 332 -7.16 13.72 -8.51
C TYR A 332 -6.13 12.72 -8.02
N LEU A 333 -5.30 12.22 -8.93
CA LEU A 333 -4.07 11.51 -8.60
C LEU A 333 -2.91 12.49 -8.59
N LEU A 334 -2.11 12.49 -7.54
CA LEU A 334 -0.91 13.31 -7.48
C LEU A 334 0.24 12.60 -8.21
N ASP A 335 0.88 13.32 -9.13
CA ASP A 335 1.89 12.79 -10.05
C ASP A 335 2.91 13.88 -10.35
N HIS A 336 4.12 13.76 -9.80
CA HIS A 336 5.25 14.68 -9.94
C HIS A 336 4.91 16.15 -9.69
N GLY A 337 4.22 16.41 -8.58
CA GLY A 337 3.79 17.76 -8.20
C GLY A 337 2.63 18.31 -9.01
N LEU A 338 1.99 17.50 -9.86
CA LEU A 338 0.74 17.83 -10.54
C LEU A 338 -0.42 17.08 -9.89
N LYS A 339 -1.62 17.67 -9.90
CA LYS A 339 -2.87 16.94 -9.66
C LYS A 339 -3.48 16.54 -10.99
N ARG A 340 -3.60 15.25 -11.26
CA ARG A 340 -4.11 14.70 -12.51
C ARG A 340 -5.58 14.28 -12.35
N PRO A 341 -6.52 14.91 -13.07
CA PRO A 341 -7.93 14.59 -12.95
C PRO A 341 -8.30 13.28 -13.67
N PHE A 342 -9.33 12.60 -13.18
CA PHE A 342 -10.03 11.52 -13.90
C PHE A 342 -11.19 12.11 -14.71
N ASN A 343 -11.46 11.61 -15.93
CA ASN A 343 -12.60 12.12 -16.72
C ASN A 343 -13.93 11.57 -16.21
N SER A 344 -13.92 10.37 -15.62
CA SER A 344 -15.12 9.67 -15.18
C SER A 344 -14.83 8.70 -14.04
N ALA A 345 -15.90 8.21 -13.38
CA ALA A 345 -15.82 7.09 -12.45
C ALA A 345 -15.33 5.80 -13.12
N ASP A 346 -15.67 5.60 -14.40
CA ASP A 346 -15.21 4.45 -15.17
C ASP A 346 -13.69 4.53 -15.42
N ASP A 347 -13.12 5.72 -15.66
CA ASP A 347 -11.67 5.88 -15.79
C ASP A 347 -10.97 5.40 -14.50
N PHE A 348 -11.49 5.86 -13.36
CA PHE A 348 -10.96 5.53 -12.04
C PHE A 348 -10.99 4.02 -11.76
N GLU A 349 -12.12 3.36 -12.04
CA GLU A 349 -12.30 1.92 -11.83
C GLU A 349 -11.59 1.04 -12.88
N ALA A 350 -11.52 1.51 -14.13
CA ALA A 350 -10.78 0.86 -15.21
C ALA A 350 -9.27 0.85 -14.88
N MET A 351 -8.78 1.94 -14.28
CA MET A 351 -7.43 2.02 -13.71
C MET A 351 -7.31 1.35 -12.33
N ARG A 352 -8.34 0.66 -11.85
CA ARG A 352 -8.32 -0.17 -10.62
C ARG A 352 -8.02 0.60 -9.33
N TYR A 353 -8.18 1.93 -9.34
CA TYR A 353 -8.10 2.73 -8.12
C TYR A 353 -9.32 2.50 -7.22
N SER A 354 -9.14 2.70 -5.91
CA SER A 354 -10.15 2.45 -4.89
C SER A 354 -10.77 3.75 -4.38
N TRP A 355 -12.10 3.85 -4.36
CA TRP A 355 -12.80 5.02 -3.84
C TRP A 355 -12.49 5.27 -2.35
N ALA A 356 -12.19 4.21 -1.60
CA ALA A 356 -11.79 4.28 -0.20
C ALA A 356 -10.36 4.83 0.00
N ALA A 357 -9.55 4.87 -1.07
CA ALA A 357 -8.19 5.41 -1.03
C ALA A 357 -8.14 6.94 -1.18
N ILE A 358 -9.27 7.59 -1.53
CA ILE A 358 -9.32 9.03 -1.74
C ILE A 358 -9.29 9.75 -0.39
N GLN A 359 -8.29 10.62 -0.23
CA GLN A 359 -8.15 11.47 0.94
C GLN A 359 -8.74 12.85 0.69
N THR A 360 -9.29 13.48 1.73
CA THR A 360 -9.83 14.84 1.62
C THR A 360 -8.77 15.84 2.04
N ALA A 361 -8.30 16.65 1.09
CA ALA A 361 -7.36 17.73 1.30
C ALA A 361 -8.08 19.04 1.67
N LEU A 362 -7.39 19.95 2.35
CA LEU A 362 -7.89 21.31 2.53
C LEU A 362 -8.03 21.98 1.15
N GLN A 363 -9.11 22.75 0.96
CA GLN A 363 -9.44 23.28 -0.37
C GLN A 363 -8.33 24.15 -0.95
N TYR A 364 -7.74 25.04 -0.15
CA TYR A 364 -6.63 25.89 -0.61
C TYR A 364 -5.36 25.10 -0.99
N GLU A 365 -5.12 23.95 -0.36
CA GLU A 365 -3.97 23.10 -0.67
C GLU A 365 -4.18 22.42 -2.01
N ALA A 366 -5.37 21.81 -2.19
CA ALA A 366 -5.74 21.20 -3.46
C ALA A 366 -5.63 22.21 -4.61
N ASP A 367 -6.05 23.47 -4.40
CA ASP A 367 -5.99 24.52 -5.42
C ASP A 367 -4.56 25.03 -5.69
N SER A 368 -3.65 24.92 -4.72
CA SER A 368 -2.25 25.30 -4.91
C SER A 368 -1.44 24.31 -5.76
N ILE A 369 -1.91 23.07 -5.90
CA ILE A 369 -1.26 22.05 -6.72
C ILE A 369 -1.63 22.27 -8.20
N PRO A 370 -0.66 22.47 -9.10
CA PRO A 370 -0.93 22.68 -10.52
C PRO A 370 -1.72 21.53 -11.15
N LEU A 371 -2.71 21.88 -11.98
CA LEU A 371 -3.53 20.91 -12.71
C LEU A 371 -2.72 20.27 -13.85
N GLY A 372 -2.61 18.94 -13.85
CA GLY A 372 -2.04 18.17 -14.93
C GLY A 372 -3.07 17.74 -15.98
N VAL A 373 -2.62 17.00 -16.99
CA VAL A 373 -3.51 16.40 -17.99
C VAL A 373 -4.33 15.27 -17.38
N TYR A 374 -5.54 15.06 -17.92
CA TYR A 374 -6.43 13.99 -17.50
C TYR A 374 -5.74 12.62 -17.64
N LEU A 375 -6.00 11.75 -16.68
CA LEU A 375 -5.68 10.33 -16.80
C LEU A 375 -6.63 9.69 -17.79
N GLN A 376 -6.09 8.87 -18.69
CA GLN A 376 -6.87 8.20 -19.71
C GLN A 376 -6.46 6.72 -19.76
N PRO A 377 -7.25 5.80 -19.19
CA PRO A 377 -7.01 4.37 -19.39
C PRO A 377 -7.18 4.00 -20.86
N ASP A 378 -6.49 2.95 -21.27
CA ASP A 378 -6.62 2.43 -22.61
C ASP A 378 -7.86 1.53 -22.76
N GLN A 379 -8.15 1.11 -23.99
CA GLN A 379 -9.31 0.27 -24.28
C GLN A 379 -9.26 -1.08 -23.56
N ALA A 380 -8.07 -1.67 -23.38
CA ALA A 380 -7.94 -2.96 -22.69
C ALA A 380 -8.41 -2.87 -21.23
N LYS A 381 -8.09 -1.78 -20.53
CA LYS A 381 -8.58 -1.56 -19.15
C LYS A 381 -10.09 -1.40 -19.07
N TYR A 382 -10.72 -0.78 -20.07
CA TYR A 382 -12.19 -0.72 -20.16
C TYR A 382 -12.81 -2.09 -20.41
N ASP A 383 -12.26 -2.87 -21.34
CA ASP A 383 -12.74 -4.21 -21.65
C ASP A 383 -12.63 -5.13 -20.40
N GLU A 384 -11.56 -4.98 -19.62
CA GLU A 384 -11.38 -5.66 -18.34
C GLU A 384 -12.36 -5.20 -17.25
N LEU A 385 -12.64 -3.89 -17.14
CA LEU A 385 -13.68 -3.40 -16.24
C LEU A 385 -15.04 -3.98 -16.61
N ALA A 386 -15.39 -3.97 -17.91
CA ALA A 386 -16.62 -4.55 -18.41
C ALA A 386 -16.68 -6.06 -18.11
N ALA A 387 -15.59 -6.80 -18.32
CA ALA A 387 -15.50 -8.21 -17.98
C ALA A 387 -15.60 -8.46 -16.46
N ARG A 388 -14.99 -7.63 -15.61
CA ARG A 388 -15.12 -7.71 -14.15
C ARG A 388 -16.54 -7.42 -13.69
N ARG A 389 -17.19 -6.39 -14.23
CA ARG A 389 -18.59 -6.07 -13.95
C ARG A 389 -19.52 -7.16 -14.45
N ALA A 390 -19.27 -7.73 -15.63
CA ALA A 390 -20.01 -8.86 -16.18
C ALA A 390 -19.78 -10.14 -15.38
N ALA A 391 -18.56 -10.40 -14.91
CA ALA A 391 -18.23 -11.52 -14.03
C ALA A 391 -18.82 -11.34 -12.64
N ALA A 392 -18.85 -10.13 -12.09
CA ALA A 392 -19.59 -9.82 -10.86
C ALA A 392 -21.10 -9.98 -11.07
N ALA A 393 -21.63 -9.56 -12.22
CA ALA A 393 -23.02 -9.73 -12.62
C ALA A 393 -23.36 -11.19 -13.02
N ALA A 394 -22.38 -12.02 -13.35
CA ALA A 394 -22.54 -13.46 -13.63
C ALA A 394 -22.29 -14.32 -12.39
N ALA A 395 -21.41 -13.86 -11.48
CA ALA A 395 -21.31 -14.32 -10.10
C ALA A 395 -22.57 -13.93 -9.31
N GLN A 396 -23.32 -12.93 -9.78
CA GLN A 396 -24.73 -12.77 -9.48
C GLN A 396 -25.54 -13.87 -10.18
N TRP A 397 -25.55 -15.07 -9.57
CA TRP A 397 -26.72 -15.57 -8.81
C TRP A 397 -26.47 -16.98 -8.23
N SER A 398 -26.28 -17.03 -6.91
CA SER A 398 -27.34 -17.39 -5.97
C SER A 398 -27.17 -16.49 -4.75
N SER A 399 -28.05 -15.49 -4.54
CA SER A 399 -27.79 -14.43 -3.56
C SER A 399 -27.39 -14.99 -2.19
N GLU A 400 -26.17 -14.73 -1.74
CA GLU A 400 -25.73 -15.04 -0.36
C GLU A 400 -26.54 -14.22 0.64
N TYR A 401 -27.22 -13.17 0.21
CA TYR A 401 -28.23 -12.49 0.99
C TYR A 401 -29.59 -13.19 0.92
N ALA A 402 -30.24 -13.32 2.08
CA ALA A 402 -31.62 -13.75 2.20
C ALA A 402 -32.35 -12.92 3.26
N ALA A 403 -33.62 -12.65 3.02
CA ALA A 403 -34.51 -12.06 4.00
C ALA A 403 -35.85 -12.80 3.98
N GLY A 404 -36.49 -12.90 5.14
CA GLY A 404 -37.77 -13.59 5.22
C GLY A 404 -38.20 -13.82 6.64
N THR A 405 -39.09 -14.80 6.80
CA THR A 405 -39.60 -15.23 8.09
C THR A 405 -39.18 -16.66 8.33
N VAL A 406 -38.68 -16.94 9.54
CA VAL A 406 -38.35 -18.29 9.99
C VAL A 406 -39.30 -18.69 11.11
N ASN A 407 -39.86 -19.89 11.00
CA ASN A 407 -40.63 -20.51 12.07
C ASN A 407 -39.67 -21.30 12.95
N THR A 408 -39.73 -21.04 14.25
CA THR A 408 -38.91 -21.70 15.27
C THR A 408 -39.84 -22.37 16.30
N ALA A 409 -39.25 -23.10 17.25
CA ALA A 409 -40.02 -23.70 18.35
C ALA A 409 -40.70 -22.67 19.27
N VAL A 410 -40.25 -21.41 19.24
CA VAL A 410 -40.72 -20.34 20.17
C VAL A 410 -41.48 -19.22 19.47
N GLY A 411 -41.62 -19.27 18.14
CA GLY A 411 -42.39 -18.29 17.39
C GLY A 411 -41.97 -18.16 15.94
N SER A 412 -42.54 -17.15 15.27
CA SER A 412 -42.22 -16.79 13.90
C SER A 412 -41.52 -15.43 13.89
N PHE A 413 -40.36 -15.34 13.25
CA PHE A 413 -39.51 -14.16 13.32
C PHE A 413 -39.01 -13.73 11.95
N THR A 414 -38.99 -12.43 11.71
CA THR A 414 -38.40 -11.85 10.50
C THR A 414 -36.90 -11.70 10.68
N TYR A 415 -36.14 -12.07 9.65
CA TYR A 415 -34.69 -11.97 9.63
C TYR A 415 -34.20 -11.41 8.30
N LYS A 416 -32.99 -10.86 8.36
CA LYS A 416 -32.14 -10.55 7.21
C LYS A 416 -30.79 -11.22 7.47
N MET A 417 -30.24 -11.91 6.47
CA MET A 417 -28.99 -12.64 6.63
C MET A 417 -28.10 -12.58 5.41
N VAL A 418 -26.81 -12.72 5.67
CA VAL A 418 -25.82 -13.17 4.69
C VAL A 418 -25.44 -14.60 5.04
N LYS A 419 -25.42 -15.49 4.06
CA LYS A 419 -25.06 -16.90 4.12
C LYS A 419 -24.02 -17.19 3.04
N ALA A 420 -22.76 -17.21 3.43
CA ALA A 420 -21.62 -17.42 2.53
C ALA A 420 -21.05 -18.83 2.71
N THR A 421 -20.51 -19.43 1.65
CA THR A 421 -19.78 -20.71 1.77
C THR A 421 -18.45 -20.48 2.49
N ILE A 422 -18.09 -21.36 3.42
CA ILE A 422 -16.79 -21.29 4.11
C ILE A 422 -15.64 -21.39 3.11
N THR A 423 -15.75 -22.31 2.13
CA THR A 423 -14.80 -22.40 1.02
C THR A 423 -14.95 -21.18 0.12
N GLY A 424 -13.85 -20.47 -0.12
CA GLY A 424 -13.84 -19.26 -0.96
C GLY A 424 -14.37 -18.01 -0.27
N THR A 425 -14.48 -18.03 1.07
CA THR A 425 -14.72 -16.82 1.87
C THR A 425 -13.58 -16.66 2.87
N THR A 426 -13.12 -15.43 3.06
CA THR A 426 -12.24 -15.01 4.15
C THR A 426 -13.01 -14.07 5.07
N VAL A 427 -12.92 -14.32 6.38
CA VAL A 427 -13.47 -13.39 7.39
C VAL A 427 -12.36 -12.44 7.83
N LYS A 428 -12.70 -11.16 7.89
CA LYS A 428 -11.86 -10.10 8.46
C LYS A 428 -12.63 -9.40 9.58
N THR A 429 -11.94 -9.08 10.66
CA THR A 429 -12.45 -8.22 11.73
C THR A 429 -11.59 -6.96 11.78
N PHE A 430 -12.23 -5.79 11.84
CA PHE A 430 -11.54 -4.51 11.85
C PHE A 430 -11.87 -3.74 13.12
N SER A 431 -10.87 -3.10 13.70
CA SER A 431 -11.02 -2.10 14.75
C SER A 431 -10.88 -0.69 14.19
N GLY A 432 -11.67 0.25 14.69
CA GLY A 432 -11.46 1.68 14.47
C GLY A 432 -10.22 2.20 15.17
N GLU A 433 -9.80 1.56 16.26
CA GLU A 433 -8.62 1.95 17.05
C GLU A 433 -7.45 0.99 16.87
N PRO A 434 -6.19 1.47 16.97
CA PRO A 434 -5.02 0.64 16.82
C PRO A 434 -4.64 -0.23 18.02
N SER A 435 -5.23 0.06 19.17
CA SER A 435 -4.91 -0.58 20.44
C SER A 435 -6.10 -0.42 21.40
N GLU A 436 -5.94 -0.91 22.63
CA GLU A 436 -6.96 -0.74 23.67
C GLU A 436 -7.30 0.74 23.85
N CYS A 437 -8.59 1.06 23.73
CA CYS A 437 -9.12 2.41 23.88
C CYS A 437 -10.24 2.43 24.93
N VAL A 438 -10.15 3.38 25.86
CA VAL A 438 -11.00 3.40 27.06
C VAL A 438 -12.18 4.35 26.91
N THR A 439 -12.08 5.41 26.10
CA THR A 439 -13.16 6.38 25.85
C THR A 439 -12.87 7.23 24.61
N ASN A 440 -13.91 7.81 24.00
CA ASN A 440 -13.89 8.55 22.74
C ASN A 440 -13.21 7.80 21.59
N CYS A 441 -13.41 6.49 21.56
CA CYS A 441 -12.77 5.63 20.56
C CYS A 441 -13.28 5.93 19.15
N GLN A 442 -12.39 5.80 18.17
CA GLN A 442 -12.66 5.94 16.77
C GLN A 442 -13.74 4.96 16.34
N THR A 443 -14.68 5.50 15.56
CA THR A 443 -15.79 4.73 14.99
C THR A 443 -15.95 5.09 13.53
N GLN A 444 -16.43 4.14 12.74
CA GLN A 444 -16.73 4.33 11.32
C GLN A 444 -18.08 3.70 10.97
N ALA A 445 -18.66 4.12 9.85
CA ALA A 445 -19.84 3.45 9.33
C ALA A 445 -19.47 2.02 8.87
N LEU A 446 -20.39 1.06 9.00
CA LEU A 446 -20.15 -0.32 8.57
C LEU A 446 -19.73 -0.41 7.10
N GLN A 447 -20.37 0.37 6.23
CA GLN A 447 -20.02 0.46 4.81
C GLN A 447 -18.55 0.79 4.59
N THR A 448 -17.97 1.69 5.41
CA THR A 448 -16.56 2.06 5.32
C THR A 448 -15.67 0.85 5.61
N TYR A 449 -15.96 0.07 6.65
CA TYR A 449 -15.22 -1.17 6.93
C TYR A 449 -15.36 -2.20 5.81
N VAL A 450 -16.56 -2.39 5.26
CA VAL A 450 -16.79 -3.35 4.16
C VAL A 450 -16.03 -2.94 2.91
N GLN A 451 -16.09 -1.68 2.52
CA GLN A 451 -15.37 -1.16 1.36
C GLN A 451 -13.85 -1.21 1.58
N TYR A 452 -13.38 -0.79 2.74
CA TYR A 452 -11.96 -0.85 3.12
C TYR A 452 -11.42 -2.28 3.07
N GLY A 453 -12.18 -3.25 3.60
CA GLY A 453 -11.79 -4.65 3.62
C GLY A 453 -11.88 -5.38 2.28
N GLY A 454 -12.43 -4.75 1.24
CA GLY A 454 -12.75 -5.37 -0.05
C GLY A 454 -13.90 -6.38 0.05
N GLY A 455 -14.79 -6.22 1.03
CA GLY A 455 -15.83 -7.20 1.34
C GLY A 455 -17.06 -7.10 0.46
N PHE A 456 -17.68 -8.25 0.19
CA PHE A 456 -19.00 -8.32 -0.43
C PHE A 456 -20.13 -8.15 0.60
N ALA A 457 -19.82 -8.39 1.89
CA ALA A 457 -20.77 -8.25 2.99
C ALA A 457 -20.08 -7.86 4.31
N GLY A 458 -20.88 -7.36 5.27
CA GLY A 458 -20.43 -7.16 6.64
C GLY A 458 -21.56 -6.90 7.62
N MET A 459 -21.22 -6.96 8.91
CA MET A 459 -22.12 -6.72 10.03
C MET A 459 -21.39 -5.99 11.16
N ASN A 460 -22.14 -5.28 12.00
CA ASN A 460 -21.61 -4.74 13.25
C ASN A 460 -20.99 -5.83 14.14
N GLY A 461 -19.98 -5.47 14.93
CA GLY A 461 -19.25 -6.43 15.76
C GLY A 461 -19.72 -6.47 17.22
N SER A 462 -18.79 -6.29 18.14
CA SER A 462 -18.97 -6.53 19.58
C SER A 462 -19.75 -5.42 20.28
N TYR A 463 -20.15 -5.67 21.53
CA TYR A 463 -20.71 -4.63 22.37
C TYR A 463 -19.75 -3.46 22.55
N PHE A 464 -20.30 -2.26 22.49
CA PHE A 464 -19.60 -1.04 22.83
C PHE A 464 -20.50 -0.08 23.61
N CYS A 465 -19.90 0.96 24.18
CA CYS A 465 -20.59 2.00 24.91
C CYS A 465 -20.98 3.16 23.97
N PRO A 466 -22.21 3.26 23.46
CA PRO A 466 -22.53 4.27 22.47
C PRO A 466 -22.74 5.67 23.09
N PRO A 467 -22.54 6.76 22.32
CA PRO A 467 -22.61 8.13 22.83
C PRO A 467 -24.02 8.56 23.29
N ASP A 468 -25.07 7.89 22.83
CA ASP A 468 -26.46 8.21 23.16
C ASP A 468 -26.91 7.66 24.52
N TYR A 469 -26.08 6.87 25.21
CA TYR A 469 -26.38 6.34 26.53
C TYR A 469 -25.68 7.15 27.62
N ALA A 470 -26.45 7.80 28.49
CA ALA A 470 -25.91 8.65 29.55
C ALA A 470 -24.92 7.91 30.49
N TYR A 471 -25.15 6.62 30.73
CA TYR A 471 -24.23 5.79 31.55
C TYR A 471 -22.90 5.48 30.85
N CYS A 472 -22.79 5.72 29.54
CA CYS A 472 -21.57 5.54 28.75
C CYS A 472 -20.63 6.76 28.75
N GLY A 473 -20.97 7.85 29.45
CA GLY A 473 -20.21 9.12 29.37
C GLY A 473 -18.70 9.02 29.68
N GLY A 474 -18.26 8.00 30.41
CA GLY A 474 -16.83 7.74 30.70
C GLY A 474 -16.15 6.71 29.80
N LYS A 475 -16.88 6.10 28.87
CA LYS A 475 -16.42 5.02 27.98
C LYS A 475 -16.95 5.18 26.55
N VAL A 476 -17.16 6.41 26.10
CA VAL A 476 -17.87 6.66 24.83
C VAL A 476 -17.13 5.94 23.68
N SER A 477 -17.88 5.21 22.87
CA SER A 477 -17.41 4.38 21.75
C SER A 477 -16.45 3.23 22.11
N ALA A 478 -16.10 3.03 23.38
CA ALA A 478 -15.20 1.97 23.79
C ALA A 478 -15.88 0.60 23.75
N TYR A 479 -15.14 -0.42 23.32
CA TYR A 479 -15.49 -1.82 23.46
C TYR A 479 -14.43 -2.48 24.32
N ASP A 480 -14.85 -3.34 25.25
CA ASP A 480 -13.93 -3.97 26.20
C ASP A 480 -13.57 -5.41 25.79
N THR A 481 -14.33 -6.03 24.88
CA THR A 481 -14.13 -7.45 24.50
C THR A 481 -12.96 -7.63 23.56
N PRO A 482 -12.23 -8.76 23.64
CA PRO A 482 -11.17 -9.03 22.68
C PRO A 482 -11.65 -9.07 21.23
N LEU A 483 -10.86 -8.48 20.34
CA LEU A 483 -11.08 -8.49 18.89
C LEU A 483 -9.72 -8.70 18.21
N TRP A 484 -9.66 -9.61 17.24
CA TRP A 484 -8.51 -9.71 16.36
C TRP A 484 -8.62 -8.62 15.30
N ASP A 485 -7.59 -7.79 15.15
CA ASP A 485 -7.59 -6.76 14.13
C ASP A 485 -6.83 -7.24 12.87
N TRP A 486 -7.52 -7.26 11.74
CA TRP A 486 -6.96 -7.74 10.47
C TRP A 486 -5.73 -6.94 10.03
N ASP A 487 -5.70 -5.62 10.20
CA ASP A 487 -4.57 -4.83 9.73
C ASP A 487 -3.31 -5.03 10.58
N ARG A 488 -3.50 -5.25 11.89
CA ARG A 488 -2.40 -5.39 12.86
C ARG A 488 -1.99 -6.82 13.12
N GLN A 489 -2.80 -7.78 12.70
CA GLN A 489 -2.59 -9.20 12.94
C GLN A 489 -2.34 -9.48 14.43
N SER A 490 -3.13 -8.82 15.30
CA SER A 490 -3.00 -8.92 16.76
C SER A 490 -4.33 -8.74 17.46
N TRP A 491 -4.41 -9.21 18.70
CA TRP A 491 -5.57 -9.03 19.58
C TRP A 491 -5.55 -7.66 20.25
N ILE A 492 -6.67 -6.95 20.16
CA ILE A 492 -6.99 -5.78 20.99
C ILE A 492 -7.83 -6.26 22.17
N ASN A 493 -7.62 -5.69 23.36
CA ASN A 493 -8.31 -6.04 24.61
C ASN A 493 -8.12 -7.49 25.07
N TRP A 494 -7.03 -8.15 24.69
CA TRP A 494 -6.78 -9.56 25.03
C TRP A 494 -6.77 -9.83 26.54
N SER A 495 -6.37 -8.82 27.33
CA SER A 495 -6.41 -8.84 28.80
C SER A 495 -7.79 -9.20 29.35
N ASN A 496 -8.86 -8.94 28.59
CA ASN A 496 -10.25 -9.14 28.99
C ASN A 496 -10.86 -10.48 28.52
N LYS A 497 -10.04 -11.39 27.98
CA LYS A 497 -10.52 -12.71 27.49
C LYS A 497 -11.19 -13.56 28.58
N ASP A 498 -10.86 -13.31 29.85
CA ASP A 498 -11.34 -14.05 31.01
C ASP A 498 -12.59 -13.42 31.66
N TRP A 499 -13.10 -12.32 31.10
CA TRP A 499 -14.27 -11.63 31.66
C TRP A 499 -15.55 -12.46 31.52
N ASP A 500 -16.35 -12.46 32.59
CA ASP A 500 -17.65 -13.15 32.79
C ASP A 500 -18.29 -13.79 31.55
N HIS A 501 -18.13 -15.12 31.45
CA HIS A 501 -18.87 -16.01 30.54
C HIS A 501 -18.83 -15.63 29.05
N ARG A 502 -17.82 -14.86 28.62
CA ARG A 502 -17.61 -14.49 27.22
C ARG A 502 -17.27 -15.73 26.37
N ALA A 503 -17.69 -15.68 25.12
CA ALA A 503 -17.40 -16.71 24.13
C ALA A 503 -16.73 -16.08 22.93
N ALA A 504 -15.99 -16.89 22.19
CA ALA A 504 -15.24 -16.43 21.04
C ALA A 504 -15.56 -17.26 19.79
N ILE A 505 -15.54 -16.60 18.64
CA ILE A 505 -15.37 -17.28 17.36
C ILE A 505 -14.11 -16.70 16.70
N THR A 506 -13.19 -17.57 16.33
CA THR A 506 -11.97 -17.24 15.56
C THR A 506 -12.04 -17.86 14.18
N PHE A 507 -11.25 -17.33 13.25
CA PHE A 507 -11.21 -17.77 11.87
C PHE A 507 -9.78 -17.94 11.39
N VAL A 508 -9.56 -18.93 10.53
CA VAL A 508 -8.38 -19.09 9.68
C VAL A 508 -8.85 -19.07 8.23
N GLY A 509 -8.66 -17.93 7.55
CA GLY A 509 -9.38 -17.60 6.33
C GLY A 509 -10.89 -17.53 6.60
N GLY A 510 -11.65 -18.45 6.02
CA GLY A 510 -13.08 -18.65 6.31
C GLY A 510 -13.38 -19.72 7.36
N THR A 511 -12.38 -20.50 7.79
CA THR A 511 -12.58 -21.69 8.63
C THR A 511 -12.80 -21.28 10.09
N PRO A 512 -13.98 -21.52 10.67
CA PRO A 512 -14.31 -21.06 12.02
C PRO A 512 -13.96 -22.07 13.12
N SER A 513 -13.57 -21.55 14.28
CA SER A 513 -13.47 -22.28 15.55
C SER A 513 -14.21 -21.50 16.63
N SER A 514 -15.05 -22.17 17.42
CA SER A 514 -15.77 -21.54 18.53
C SER A 514 -15.28 -22.05 19.87
N TYR A 515 -15.20 -21.13 20.83
CA TYR A 515 -14.71 -21.37 22.17
C TYR A 515 -15.77 -20.89 23.13
N TRP A 516 -16.31 -21.84 23.90
CA TRP A 516 -17.34 -21.54 24.87
C TRP A 516 -17.03 -22.14 26.24
N ALA A 517 -17.49 -21.35 27.17
CA ALA A 517 -17.40 -21.40 28.59
C ALA A 517 -18.63 -22.03 29.20
N GLY A 518 -18.67 -23.34 29.36
CA GLY A 518 -19.71 -23.93 30.21
C GLY A 518 -19.82 -23.18 31.54
N TRP A 519 -21.04 -23.03 32.07
CA TRP A 519 -21.23 -22.48 33.42
C TRP A 519 -20.48 -23.39 34.41
N TRP A 520 -19.37 -22.89 34.95
CA TRP A 520 -18.70 -23.41 36.16
C TRP A 520 -18.39 -24.91 36.16
N SER A 521 -17.43 -25.38 35.35
CA SER A 521 -16.69 -26.59 35.74
C SER A 521 -15.57 -26.18 36.70
N ASN A 522 -15.88 -26.16 38.00
CA ASN A 522 -14.86 -26.13 39.03
C ASN A 522 -14.02 -27.41 38.87
N ASN A 523 -12.69 -27.28 38.75
CA ASN A 523 -11.78 -28.42 38.58
C ASN A 523 -11.72 -29.34 39.82
N GLY A 524 -12.52 -29.05 40.85
CA GLY A 524 -12.56 -29.76 42.12
C GLY A 524 -11.50 -29.27 43.12
N ASP A 525 -10.67 -28.30 42.73
CA ASP A 525 -9.55 -27.75 43.50
C ASP A 525 -9.66 -26.24 43.76
N GLY A 526 -10.78 -25.61 43.37
CA GLY A 526 -10.97 -24.16 43.50
C GLY A 526 -10.43 -23.34 42.31
N THR A 527 -9.95 -23.99 41.26
CA THR A 527 -9.57 -23.34 39.98
C THR A 527 -10.68 -23.49 38.92
N PHE A 528 -10.77 -22.50 38.05
CA PHE A 528 -11.74 -22.46 36.95
C PHE A 528 -11.10 -22.96 35.64
N ASN A 529 -11.90 -23.60 34.79
CA ASN A 529 -11.44 -24.14 33.52
C ASN A 529 -11.02 -23.01 32.56
N THR A 530 -9.75 -22.95 32.19
CA THR A 530 -9.15 -21.89 31.36
C THR A 530 -9.28 -22.22 29.87
N TRP A 531 -10.51 -22.40 29.35
CA TRP A 531 -10.72 -22.75 27.92
C TRP A 531 -10.10 -21.72 26.96
N HIS A 532 -9.93 -20.47 27.40
CA HIS A 532 -9.30 -19.41 26.62
C HIS A 532 -7.83 -19.71 26.29
N ASP A 533 -7.14 -20.52 27.10
CA ASP A 533 -5.76 -20.94 26.83
C ASP A 533 -5.66 -21.90 25.63
N SER A 534 -6.80 -22.46 25.19
CA SER A 534 -6.87 -23.25 23.95
C SER A 534 -6.99 -22.39 22.69
N ILE A 535 -7.25 -21.08 22.83
CA ILE A 535 -7.24 -20.14 21.71
C ILE A 535 -5.77 -19.84 21.38
N PRO A 536 -5.31 -20.13 20.16
CA PRO A 536 -3.93 -19.84 19.78
C PRO A 536 -3.60 -18.35 19.94
N PRO A 537 -2.46 -17.97 20.56
CA PRO A 537 -2.14 -16.57 20.80
C PRO A 537 -1.97 -15.74 19.51
N SER A 538 -1.59 -16.35 18.38
CA SER A 538 -1.31 -15.59 17.15
C SER A 538 -1.06 -16.41 15.86
N SER A 539 -0.80 -17.72 15.90
CA SER A 539 -0.46 -18.46 14.67
C SER A 539 -1.69 -18.80 13.82
N GLY A 540 -1.83 -18.11 12.68
CA GLY A 540 -2.77 -18.46 11.61
C GLY A 540 -4.19 -17.86 11.77
N ILE A 541 -4.50 -17.16 12.86
CA ILE A 541 -5.79 -16.47 13.00
C ILE A 541 -5.86 -15.31 12.01
N THR A 542 -6.94 -15.24 11.26
CA THR A 542 -7.22 -14.15 10.31
C THR A 542 -8.30 -13.21 10.83
N ALA A 543 -9.22 -13.70 11.66
CA ALA A 543 -10.24 -12.88 12.31
C ALA A 543 -10.68 -13.52 13.62
N GLY A 544 -11.26 -12.71 14.50
CA GLY A 544 -11.61 -13.16 15.83
C GLY A 544 -12.44 -12.13 16.57
N ILE A 545 -13.51 -12.60 17.21
CA ILE A 545 -14.39 -11.73 17.99
C ILE A 545 -14.87 -12.45 19.24
N PHE A 546 -14.80 -11.74 20.36
CA PHE A 546 -15.40 -12.17 21.61
C PHE A 546 -16.68 -11.40 21.85
N ASN A 547 -17.70 -12.10 22.35
CA ASN A 547 -18.91 -11.43 22.83
C ASN A 547 -19.72 -12.29 23.80
N TYR A 548 -20.94 -11.85 24.13
CA TYR A 548 -21.85 -12.53 25.03
C TYR A 548 -23.32 -12.42 24.61
N PRO A 549 -24.15 -13.44 24.91
CA PRO A 549 -23.77 -14.81 25.22
C PRO A 549 -23.43 -15.61 23.94
N MET A 550 -22.84 -16.79 24.13
CA MET A 550 -22.91 -17.83 23.09
C MET A 550 -24.36 -18.29 22.96
N LEU A 551 -24.86 -18.39 21.73
CA LEU A 551 -26.24 -18.76 21.43
C LEU A 551 -26.38 -20.27 21.28
N ILE A 552 -25.51 -20.85 20.44
CA ILE A 552 -25.52 -22.26 20.06
C ILE A 552 -24.09 -22.76 20.11
N HIS A 553 -23.84 -23.90 20.74
CA HIS A 553 -22.55 -24.58 20.68
C HIS A 553 -22.77 -26.07 20.39
N ASN A 554 -22.09 -26.62 19.39
CA ASN A 554 -22.25 -28.00 18.95
C ASN A 554 -23.71 -28.43 18.73
N SER A 555 -24.48 -27.55 18.08
CA SER A 555 -25.92 -27.67 17.76
C SER A 555 -26.88 -27.54 18.96
N ALA A 556 -26.37 -27.48 20.19
CA ALA A 556 -27.18 -27.23 21.38
C ALA A 556 -27.41 -25.74 21.57
N ILE A 557 -28.67 -25.32 21.72
CA ILE A 557 -28.99 -23.97 22.21
C ILE A 557 -28.56 -23.89 23.67
N ILE A 558 -27.69 -22.93 23.97
CA ILE A 558 -27.14 -22.71 25.32
C ILE A 558 -27.49 -21.32 25.87
N ALA A 559 -28.03 -20.41 25.05
CA ALA A 559 -28.64 -19.19 25.54
C ALA A 559 -29.90 -19.50 26.34
N SER A 560 -29.99 -18.93 27.54
CA SER A 560 -31.02 -19.20 28.54
C SER A 560 -31.23 -17.98 29.43
N ALA A 561 -32.23 -18.03 30.31
CA ALA A 561 -32.46 -16.98 31.30
C ALA A 561 -31.30 -16.83 32.30
N ASP A 562 -30.50 -17.88 32.51
CA ASP A 562 -29.41 -17.92 33.50
C ASP A 562 -28.13 -17.25 32.97
N ASN A 563 -27.98 -17.13 31.65
CA ASN A 563 -26.83 -16.50 30.99
C ASN A 563 -27.25 -15.39 30.02
N THR A 564 -28.31 -14.66 30.38
CA THR A 564 -28.73 -13.42 29.72
C THR A 564 -29.12 -12.38 30.75
N ASP A 565 -28.82 -11.11 30.47
CA ASP A 565 -29.34 -10.02 31.29
C ASP A 565 -30.83 -9.77 31.02
N THR A 566 -31.48 -8.97 31.86
CA THR A 566 -32.92 -8.65 31.74
C THR A 566 -33.30 -8.01 30.40
N LYS A 567 -32.43 -7.18 29.79
CA LYS A 567 -32.70 -6.60 28.47
C LYS A 567 -32.54 -7.65 27.36
N GLN A 568 -31.59 -8.56 27.48
CA GLN A 568 -31.36 -9.64 26.53
C GLN A 568 -32.51 -10.67 26.58
N ARG A 569 -32.99 -10.98 27.78
CA ARG A 569 -34.05 -11.97 28.03
C ARG A 569 -35.45 -11.44 27.72
N ASP A 570 -35.78 -10.22 28.16
CA ASP A 570 -37.18 -9.79 28.22
C ASP A 570 -37.53 -8.71 27.17
N GLN A 571 -36.54 -8.00 26.61
CA GLN A 571 -36.80 -6.93 25.64
C GLN A 571 -36.63 -7.43 24.20
N LYS A 572 -37.67 -7.23 23.39
CA LYS A 572 -37.61 -7.49 21.95
C LYS A 572 -37.04 -6.29 21.21
N GLY A 573 -36.21 -6.56 20.20
CA GLY A 573 -35.61 -5.54 19.35
C GLY A 573 -34.84 -6.15 18.20
N ARG A 574 -33.96 -5.35 17.58
CA ARG A 574 -32.98 -5.86 16.61
C ARG A 574 -31.87 -6.61 17.33
N ARG A 575 -31.61 -7.84 16.91
CA ARG A 575 -30.57 -8.71 17.48
C ARG A 575 -29.67 -9.24 16.36
N GLY A 576 -28.36 -9.05 16.51
CA GLY A 576 -27.35 -9.51 15.57
C GLY A 576 -26.67 -10.78 16.04
N ALA A 577 -26.31 -11.69 15.14
CA ALA A 577 -25.47 -12.84 15.43
C ALA A 577 -24.55 -13.18 14.27
N ILE A 578 -23.40 -13.74 14.62
CA ILE A 578 -22.57 -14.52 13.71
C ILE A 578 -22.74 -16.00 14.05
N GLY A 579 -22.78 -16.85 13.04
CA GLY A 579 -22.83 -18.30 13.23
C GLY A 579 -22.28 -19.05 12.04
N TYR A 580 -22.15 -20.35 12.19
CA TYR A 580 -21.69 -21.23 11.14
C TYR A 580 -22.20 -22.65 11.31
N ASN A 581 -22.06 -23.42 10.24
CA ASN A 581 -22.13 -24.89 10.26
C ASN A 581 -20.93 -25.47 9.50
N GLY A 582 -20.96 -26.76 9.16
CA GLY A 582 -19.83 -27.40 8.46
C GLY A 582 -19.53 -26.87 7.05
N THR A 583 -20.38 -26.01 6.47
CA THR A 583 -20.24 -25.54 5.08
C THR A 583 -20.46 -24.04 4.90
N HIS A 584 -21.20 -23.37 5.79
CA HIS A 584 -21.59 -21.98 5.62
C HIS A 584 -21.30 -21.12 6.85
N LEU A 585 -20.95 -19.86 6.60
CA LEU A 585 -20.95 -18.75 7.55
C LEU A 585 -22.27 -17.98 7.44
N MET A 586 -22.75 -17.44 8.56
CA MET A 586 -24.02 -16.73 8.64
C MET A 586 -23.85 -15.44 9.45
N LEU A 587 -24.24 -14.31 8.88
CA LEU A 587 -24.42 -13.03 9.57
C LEU A 587 -25.92 -12.72 9.57
N VAL A 588 -26.56 -12.64 10.73
CA VAL A 588 -28.03 -12.57 10.85
C VAL A 588 -28.45 -11.40 11.71
N VAL A 589 -29.38 -10.58 11.22
CA VAL A 589 -30.15 -9.63 12.03
C VAL A 589 -31.59 -10.12 12.11
N ALA A 590 -32.05 -10.40 13.32
CA ALA A 590 -33.45 -10.68 13.62
C ALA A 590 -34.17 -9.41 14.06
N GLU A 591 -35.42 -9.26 13.65
CA GLU A 591 -36.32 -8.17 14.03
C GLU A 591 -37.29 -8.63 15.12
N ASN A 592 -37.62 -7.74 16.07
CA ASN A 592 -38.57 -8.01 17.16
C ASN A 592 -38.28 -9.32 17.95
N ALA A 593 -37.00 -9.56 18.26
CA ALA A 593 -36.52 -10.76 18.94
C ALA A 593 -35.81 -10.43 20.26
N THR A 594 -35.92 -11.33 21.24
CA THR A 594 -35.00 -11.41 22.38
C THR A 594 -33.70 -12.11 21.96
N VAL A 595 -32.66 -12.09 22.81
CA VAL A 595 -31.42 -12.85 22.55
C VAL A 595 -31.68 -14.36 22.61
N ILE A 596 -32.62 -14.81 23.46
CA ILE A 596 -33.02 -16.22 23.52
C ILE A 596 -33.76 -16.61 22.23
N ASP A 597 -34.68 -15.78 21.75
CA ASP A 597 -35.34 -15.99 20.44
C ASP A 597 -34.31 -16.11 19.31
N LEU A 598 -33.27 -15.26 19.33
CA LEU A 598 -32.20 -15.27 18.35
C LEU A 598 -31.46 -16.62 18.30
N ALA A 599 -31.28 -17.32 19.42
CA ALA A 599 -30.70 -18.67 19.41
C ALA A 599 -31.57 -19.67 18.65
N TYR A 600 -32.90 -19.65 18.84
CA TYR A 600 -33.83 -20.49 18.10
C TYR A 600 -33.90 -20.13 16.61
N ILE A 601 -33.81 -18.83 16.29
CA ILE A 601 -33.72 -18.33 14.91
C ILE A 601 -32.46 -18.88 14.24
N MET A 602 -31.29 -18.70 14.85
CA MET A 602 -30.02 -19.17 14.32
C MET A 602 -30.01 -20.69 14.11
N GLN A 603 -30.56 -21.46 15.06
CA GLN A 603 -30.67 -22.91 14.93
C GLN A 603 -31.57 -23.30 13.75
N SER A 604 -32.72 -22.63 13.61
CA SER A 604 -33.67 -22.88 12.51
C SER A 604 -33.12 -22.46 11.14
N LEU A 605 -32.21 -21.49 11.10
CA LEU A 605 -31.45 -21.11 9.89
C LEU A 605 -30.28 -22.06 9.59
N GLY A 606 -30.04 -23.04 10.46
CA GLY A 606 -29.08 -24.13 10.26
C GLY A 606 -27.68 -23.88 10.84
N ALA A 607 -27.53 -22.93 11.77
CA ALA A 607 -26.29 -22.74 12.51
C ALA A 607 -26.10 -23.86 13.56
N THR A 608 -24.92 -24.47 13.59
CA THR A 608 -24.52 -25.42 14.65
C THR A 608 -23.70 -24.74 15.73
N ASN A 609 -23.11 -23.58 15.42
CA ASN A 609 -22.45 -22.71 16.39
C ASN A 609 -22.84 -21.27 16.10
N SER A 610 -23.13 -20.48 17.13
CA SER A 610 -23.47 -19.07 16.94
C SER A 610 -23.21 -18.24 18.19
N LEU A 611 -22.70 -17.03 17.97
CA LEU A 611 -22.37 -16.03 18.97
C LEU A 611 -23.24 -14.79 18.76
N ASN A 612 -23.82 -14.29 19.85
CA ASN A 612 -24.57 -13.03 19.84
C ASN A 612 -23.63 -11.83 19.56
N LEU A 613 -24.11 -10.83 18.82
CA LEU A 613 -23.41 -9.59 18.51
C LEU A 613 -24.12 -8.37 19.12
N ASP A 614 -23.55 -7.17 18.95
CA ASP A 614 -24.26 -5.94 19.34
C ASP A 614 -25.57 -5.78 18.56
N GLY A 615 -26.55 -5.18 19.21
CA GLY A 615 -27.93 -5.11 18.75
C GLY A 615 -28.49 -3.69 18.74
N GLY A 616 -29.82 -3.59 18.67
CA GLY A 616 -30.54 -2.33 18.81
C GLY A 616 -30.13 -1.29 17.76
N GLY A 617 -29.81 -0.08 18.21
CA GLY A 617 -29.42 1.04 17.34
C GLY A 617 -28.10 0.82 16.58
N SER A 618 -27.27 -0.12 17.03
CA SER A 618 -26.00 -0.47 16.38
C SER A 618 -26.16 -1.51 15.28
N SER A 619 -27.31 -2.20 15.21
CA SER A 619 -27.54 -3.26 14.23
C SER A 619 -27.41 -2.73 12.80
N ALA A 620 -26.45 -3.27 12.07
CA ALA A 620 -26.21 -2.97 10.67
C ALA A 620 -25.76 -4.24 9.93
N LEU A 621 -26.25 -4.41 8.71
CA LEU A 621 -25.93 -5.50 7.79
C LEU A 621 -25.78 -4.91 6.39
N TYR A 622 -24.61 -5.08 5.80
CA TYR A 622 -24.29 -4.64 4.45
C TYR A 622 -24.13 -5.86 3.55
N ALA A 623 -24.80 -5.88 2.40
CA ALA A 623 -24.72 -6.93 1.39
C ALA A 623 -25.31 -6.41 0.07
N GLU A 624 -25.05 -7.09 -1.04
CA GLU A 624 -25.57 -6.71 -2.36
C GLU A 624 -25.23 -5.26 -2.74
N GLY A 625 -24.07 -4.76 -2.29
CA GLY A 625 -23.60 -3.40 -2.57
C GLY A 625 -24.27 -2.30 -1.74
N GLY A 626 -25.05 -2.62 -0.71
CA GLY A 626 -25.70 -1.60 0.14
C GLY A 626 -26.13 -2.09 1.52
N TYR A 627 -26.71 -1.19 2.32
CA TYR A 627 -27.28 -1.51 3.62
C TYR A 627 -28.59 -2.29 3.48
N GLN A 628 -28.60 -3.51 4.00
CA GLN A 628 -29.81 -4.32 4.18
C GLN A 628 -30.46 -4.03 5.54
N VAL A 629 -29.63 -3.76 6.55
CA VAL A 629 -30.02 -3.17 7.83
C VAL A 629 -29.03 -2.05 8.11
N GLY A 630 -29.48 -0.87 8.52
CA GLY A 630 -28.59 0.23 8.88
C GLY A 630 -29.09 1.60 8.41
N PRO A 631 -28.21 2.62 8.36
CA PRO A 631 -26.75 2.52 8.59
C PRO A 631 -26.34 2.21 10.03
N GLY A 632 -27.26 2.32 10.99
CA GLY A 632 -26.98 2.09 12.41
C GLY A 632 -26.13 3.22 13.01
N ARG A 633 -25.59 3.00 14.21
CA ARG A 633 -24.56 3.86 14.81
C ARG A 633 -23.22 3.66 14.09
N SER A 634 -22.34 4.66 14.17
CA SER A 634 -20.92 4.44 13.87
C SER A 634 -20.35 3.40 14.85
N LEU A 635 -19.56 2.49 14.31
CA LEU A 635 -19.11 1.28 14.99
C LEU A 635 -17.61 1.38 15.30
N PRO A 636 -17.16 0.97 16.48
CA PRO A 636 -15.73 0.88 16.79
C PRO A 636 -15.09 -0.39 16.22
N ASN A 637 -15.90 -1.37 15.81
CA ASN A 637 -15.42 -2.56 15.13
C ASN A 637 -16.51 -3.20 14.26
N ALA A 638 -16.08 -3.99 13.28
CA ALA A 638 -16.97 -4.67 12.33
C ALA A 638 -16.41 -6.00 11.85
N ILE A 639 -17.31 -6.85 11.36
CA ILE A 639 -17.01 -8.12 10.70
C ILE A 639 -17.26 -7.93 9.20
N VAL A 640 -16.31 -8.36 8.37
CA VAL A 640 -16.35 -8.22 6.90
C VAL A 640 -16.07 -9.58 6.25
N LEU A 641 -16.86 -9.95 5.24
CA LEU A 641 -16.69 -11.15 4.43
C LEU A 641 -16.13 -10.79 3.06
N VAL A 642 -15.08 -11.49 2.64
CA VAL A 642 -14.31 -11.24 1.41
C VAL A 642 -14.20 -12.56 0.64
N HIS A 643 -14.18 -12.53 -0.69
CA HIS A 643 -13.90 -13.73 -1.51
C HIS A 643 -12.41 -14.09 -1.56
#